data_AF-A0A2E2C936-F1
#
_entry.id   AF-A0A2E2C936-F1
#
_cell.length_a   1.000
_cell.length_b   1.000
_cell.length_c   1.000
_cell.angle_alpha   90.00
_cell.angle_beta   90.00
_cell.angle_gamma   90.00
#
_symmetry.space_group_name_H-M   'P 1'
#
loop_
_entity.id
_entity.type
_entity.pdbx_description
1 polymer ?
#
loop_
_entity_poly.entity_id
_entity_poly.type
_entity_poly.pdbx_seq_one_letter_code
_entity_poly.pdbx_strand_id
1 'polypeptide(L)'
;MNQQQARSIHPSVREWKYTRKYFDYLCFSLLVLSTFAVTKNGRADEPDQKEQITLQGIVVDEQDQPAQGVKVFVEWQHPEQNRVETKTDQVGRFTLRVPVQSARHQAIQAVKDSPRQMAQHPLPWVIKNEDLPLDKLRLQLQPAQRVELHAVDGAGKPVANAKTGIMGDYRIWGTETTNEKGQVVYHVPHDVKVQYVFAISDGHGADFRAFTLSREQVGDQLVKPPAVPEHPIRLTLDGTQPLKVKVEDADGSPLTGFNVAPWYLKKEGEPRDLNLSYFYSLVQAQTDESGTASFGWIPHWQKTALTIWPRNQEYEHQRSMYDPQKDQGRLTMKLEKLVPVSGKVTLPDGSPAKGIPVAADGAGYQFDSFHKTVQTDDQGRYLFNAEPNQVYLMIAGNEKWRAAPHTGFAVWPGTPIQNLDFKLQPATRIHGRVTVGSQNEPVADQRIMAFIRGQDAHNQKDFKLPNPTHSNRWVQPQLVFQAQTDEQGNYELFLGPGTYSIRGPSQTPSQKFEITNETEKEIDFHADRPETGILTGSVVTGDPPQPVAEAQITGIYRKSLSVGDLGATTSQDGRFKAERQLHPVVLYAESKDKKMAGVVEIGPDTKTVTIPIQPFGSARGQLIDEVTEAPVNNRELRYGVKVHIGDDNAPWRTSFGGTAFTDKSGHFELKNLVVGLEYGLSLVNRPEKGKPGRLSWRNVKEFTPENNQQVELGQVEAPRPSKPYVPPTIDERIAAAFAVKGTPLERFSKAQQIARLTVQYPTILFGDPKSDAVRELMAFRYQDSDVRKELPSFLIMAIDSSGDKRKAAQALAEQLNLDSNPKEGALDLFVLDTTGKQRAHADLAALSKSGSVNKQPLIKFLKANQIPPKDARELLDTALKQAKEQNKRVIVQETATWCGPCRLLSQFLDREREQWQRDYIWIKMDHRWTGADEIMKTMRGGAQGGIPWWAILDKDGKVLVTSNDEEGENIGFPSSSSGRVHFRNMLEKTAIRLTPMDVNELVEALKQKQD
;
A
#
# COMPACT_ATOMS: atom_id res chain seq x y z
N MET A 1 51.82 -39.68 25.97
CA MET A 1 52.00 -38.30 26.48
C MET A 1 51.52 -37.31 25.43
N ASN A 2 50.47 -36.56 25.79
CA ASN A 2 50.05 -35.20 25.41
C ASN A 2 50.32 -34.57 24.02
N GLN A 3 49.22 -33.95 23.53
CA GLN A 3 49.10 -32.63 22.85
C GLN A 3 49.76 -32.45 21.47
N GLN A 4 49.30 -31.66 20.50
CA GLN A 4 48.07 -30.93 20.11
C GLN A 4 48.47 -30.10 18.85
N GLN A 5 47.49 -29.55 18.09
CA GLN A 5 47.57 -28.54 17.00
C GLN A 5 47.72 -29.08 15.57
N ALA A 6 46.64 -29.18 14.78
CA ALA A 6 45.76 -28.14 14.18
C ALA A 6 46.31 -27.59 12.86
N ARG A 7 45.81 -28.16 11.75
CA ARG A 7 46.03 -27.73 10.35
C ARG A 7 44.91 -26.79 9.92
N SER A 8 45.27 -25.59 9.46
CA SER A 8 44.41 -24.72 8.66
C SER A 8 44.52 -25.13 7.18
N ILE A 9 43.43 -25.57 6.58
CA ILE A 9 43.28 -25.64 5.11
C ILE A 9 42.00 -24.88 4.78
N HIS A 10 42.17 -23.74 4.11
CA HIS A 10 41.11 -22.92 3.53
C HIS A 10 40.36 -23.71 2.43
N PRO A 11 39.01 -23.71 2.40
CA PRO A 11 38.25 -24.04 1.20
C PRO A 11 38.05 -22.81 0.32
N SER A 12 38.31 -22.99 -0.98
CA SER A 12 38.21 -22.00 -2.04
C SER A 12 36.77 -21.54 -2.37
N VAL A 13 36.66 -20.28 -2.77
CA VAL A 13 35.48 -19.42 -3.07
C VAL A 13 34.55 -19.90 -4.22
N ARG A 14 34.60 -21.17 -4.66
CA ARG A 14 33.88 -21.61 -5.88
C ARG A 14 32.50 -22.27 -5.69
N GLU A 15 32.07 -22.60 -4.47
CA GLU A 15 30.79 -23.29 -4.24
C GLU A 15 29.59 -22.38 -3.88
N TRP A 16 29.80 -21.06 -3.74
CA TRP A 16 28.77 -20.12 -3.26
C TRP A 16 27.83 -19.55 -4.35
N LYS A 17 28.01 -19.88 -5.63
CA LYS A 17 27.25 -19.25 -6.74
C LYS A 17 25.89 -19.90 -7.06
N TYR A 18 25.53 -21.04 -6.47
CA TYR A 18 24.31 -21.78 -6.86
C TYR A 18 23.08 -21.52 -5.98
N THR A 19 23.24 -21.09 -4.73
CA THR A 19 22.12 -20.83 -3.79
C THR A 19 21.47 -19.46 -3.98
N ARG A 20 22.24 -18.43 -4.38
CA ARG A 20 21.73 -17.05 -4.59
C ARG A 20 20.70 -16.93 -5.73
N LYS A 21 20.77 -17.82 -6.74
CA LYS A 21 19.80 -17.86 -7.86
C LYS A 21 18.36 -18.08 -7.39
N TYR A 22 18.13 -18.83 -6.30
CA TYR A 22 16.77 -19.12 -5.82
C TYR A 22 16.05 -17.90 -5.25
N PHE A 23 16.78 -16.93 -4.70
CA PHE A 23 16.21 -15.70 -4.14
C PHE A 23 15.74 -14.75 -5.25
N ASP A 24 16.49 -14.67 -6.36
CA ASP A 24 16.09 -13.90 -7.55
C ASP A 24 14.82 -14.48 -8.19
N TYR A 25 14.68 -15.82 -8.24
CA TYR A 25 13.47 -16.49 -8.73
C TYR A 25 12.21 -16.19 -7.90
N LEU A 26 12.34 -15.96 -6.59
CA LEU A 26 11.20 -15.71 -5.71
C LEU A 26 10.61 -14.30 -5.91
N CYS A 27 11.49 -13.29 -6.05
CA CYS A 27 11.12 -11.91 -6.35
C CYS A 27 10.45 -11.75 -7.74
N PHE A 28 10.76 -12.65 -8.68
CA PHE A 28 10.16 -12.68 -10.02
C PHE A 28 8.67 -13.10 -10.05
N SER A 29 8.10 -13.66 -8.98
CA SER A 29 6.77 -14.28 -9.04
C SER A 29 5.60 -13.43 -8.49
N LEU A 30 5.85 -12.26 -7.88
CA LEU A 30 4.79 -11.47 -7.22
C LEU A 30 4.54 -10.07 -7.78
N LEU A 31 5.37 -9.55 -8.68
CA LEU A 31 5.25 -8.16 -9.15
C LEU A 31 5.51 -7.97 -10.65
N VAL A 32 5.72 -9.08 -11.38
CA VAL A 32 6.57 -9.05 -12.57
C VAL A 32 5.87 -9.56 -13.84
N LEU A 33 4.61 -9.99 -13.75
CA LEU A 33 3.79 -10.18 -14.97
C LEU A 33 3.29 -8.85 -15.58
N SER A 34 3.59 -7.68 -14.99
CA SER A 34 3.14 -6.39 -15.54
C SER A 34 4.13 -5.22 -15.53
N THR A 35 5.37 -5.34 -15.00
CA THR A 35 6.29 -4.19 -14.84
C THR A 35 7.63 -4.29 -15.57
N PHE A 36 7.85 -5.28 -16.44
CA PHE A 36 9.14 -5.44 -17.15
C PHE A 36 9.40 -4.45 -18.30
N ALA A 37 8.47 -3.54 -18.61
CA ALA A 37 8.55 -2.79 -19.87
C ALA A 37 9.44 -1.53 -19.86
N VAL A 38 9.93 -1.04 -18.72
CA VAL A 38 10.47 0.35 -18.67
C VAL A 38 12.00 0.45 -18.69
N THR A 39 12.77 -0.61 -18.43
CA THR A 39 14.23 -0.59 -18.64
C THR A 39 14.80 -1.96 -19.02
N LYS A 40 14.73 -2.30 -20.30
CA LYS A 40 15.77 -3.00 -21.07
C LYS A 40 15.31 -3.10 -22.53
N ASN A 41 16.13 -2.60 -23.45
CA ASN A 41 16.01 -2.66 -24.92
C ASN A 41 14.84 -3.51 -25.44
N GLY A 42 13.70 -2.84 -25.62
CA GLY A 42 12.62 -3.33 -26.45
C GLY A 42 12.90 -2.99 -27.90
N ARG A 43 13.82 -3.70 -28.57
CA ARG A 43 13.59 -3.97 -30.00
C ARG A 43 12.32 -4.81 -30.06
N ALA A 44 11.24 -4.20 -30.53
CA ALA A 44 10.02 -4.90 -30.93
C ALA A 44 9.76 -4.54 -32.39
N ASP A 45 10.25 -5.43 -33.25
CA ASP A 45 9.62 -5.93 -34.47
C ASP A 45 8.96 -4.89 -35.39
N GLU A 46 9.72 -4.47 -36.40
CA GLU A 46 9.19 -4.55 -37.77
C GLU A 46 8.72 -6.00 -38.00
N PRO A 47 7.56 -6.25 -38.62
CA PRO A 47 7.25 -7.57 -39.11
C PRO A 47 8.33 -7.93 -40.16
N ASP A 48 9.16 -8.92 -39.83
CA ASP A 48 10.14 -9.65 -40.68
C ASP A 48 11.66 -9.52 -40.43
N GLN A 49 12.14 -8.92 -39.34
CA GLN A 49 13.51 -9.24 -38.84
C GLN A 49 13.56 -9.40 -37.33
N LYS A 50 13.02 -10.52 -36.82
CA LYS A 50 13.23 -10.95 -35.43
C LYS A 50 14.73 -11.11 -35.18
N GLU A 51 15.30 -10.31 -34.29
CA GLU A 51 16.70 -10.46 -33.87
C GLU A 51 16.91 -11.92 -33.39
N GLN A 52 17.75 -12.66 -34.12
CA GLN A 52 18.02 -14.07 -33.85
C GLN A 52 19.32 -14.19 -33.07
N ILE A 53 19.34 -15.10 -32.10
CA ILE A 53 20.57 -15.58 -31.48
C ILE A 53 20.98 -16.89 -32.13
N THR A 54 22.29 -17.06 -32.27
CA THR A 54 22.87 -18.33 -32.72
C THR A 54 23.38 -19.09 -31.51
N LEU A 55 22.83 -20.28 -31.27
CA LEU A 55 23.26 -21.21 -30.23
C LEU A 55 24.11 -22.31 -30.89
N GLN A 56 25.37 -22.46 -30.45
CA GLN A 56 26.30 -23.45 -30.97
C GLN A 56 26.96 -24.21 -29.85
N GLY A 57 27.30 -25.46 -30.10
CA GLY A 57 27.92 -26.30 -29.10
C GLY A 57 28.12 -27.74 -29.54
N ILE A 58 28.45 -28.58 -28.58
CA ILE A 58 28.59 -30.03 -28.73
C ILE A 58 27.65 -30.76 -27.77
N VAL A 59 27.13 -31.89 -28.23
CA VAL A 59 26.48 -32.89 -27.39
C VAL A 59 27.41 -34.08 -27.21
N VAL A 60 27.58 -34.51 -25.97
CA VAL A 60 28.36 -35.71 -25.62
C VAL A 60 27.49 -36.71 -24.86
N ASP A 61 27.90 -37.97 -24.85
CA ASP A 61 27.31 -38.99 -23.98
C ASP A 61 27.88 -38.97 -22.55
N GLU A 62 27.49 -39.95 -21.74
CA GLU A 62 27.93 -40.09 -20.35
C GLU A 62 29.45 -40.38 -20.23
N GLN A 63 30.09 -40.87 -21.30
CA GLN A 63 31.53 -41.17 -21.38
C GLN A 63 32.33 -40.06 -22.07
N ASP A 64 31.73 -38.87 -22.18
CA ASP A 64 32.29 -37.69 -22.85
C ASP A 64 32.60 -37.91 -24.34
N GLN A 65 32.02 -38.92 -24.98
CA GLN A 65 32.17 -39.14 -26.42
C GLN A 65 31.15 -38.32 -27.21
N PRO A 66 31.51 -37.80 -28.40
CA PRO A 66 30.58 -37.06 -29.23
C PRO A 66 29.34 -37.88 -29.61
N ALA A 67 28.15 -37.30 -29.40
CA ALA A 67 26.89 -37.99 -29.66
C ALA A 67 26.28 -37.52 -31.00
N GLN A 68 26.31 -38.39 -32.01
CA GLN A 68 25.78 -38.12 -33.36
C GLN A 68 24.26 -38.28 -33.44
N GLY A 69 23.61 -37.45 -34.26
CA GLY A 69 22.19 -37.58 -34.62
C GLY A 69 21.22 -37.25 -33.48
N VAL A 70 21.72 -36.68 -32.39
CA VAL A 70 20.93 -36.26 -31.23
C VAL A 70 20.08 -35.06 -31.61
N LYS A 71 18.81 -35.08 -31.22
CA LYS A 71 17.89 -33.97 -31.47
C LYS A 71 18.19 -32.84 -30.48
N VAL A 72 18.46 -31.63 -30.98
CA VAL A 72 18.70 -30.45 -30.14
C VAL A 72 17.66 -29.39 -30.49
N PHE A 73 16.99 -28.81 -29.48
CA PHE A 73 15.91 -27.85 -29.71
C PHE A 73 15.74 -26.82 -28.58
N VAL A 74 15.05 -25.73 -28.91
CA VAL A 74 14.47 -24.78 -27.95
C VAL A 74 12.98 -24.73 -28.24
N GLU A 75 12.16 -24.97 -27.22
CA GLU A 75 10.69 -24.88 -27.27
C GLU A 75 10.23 -23.75 -26.34
N TRP A 76 9.17 -23.05 -26.74
CA TRP A 76 8.52 -22.03 -25.93
C TRP A 76 7.00 -22.10 -26.11
N GLN A 77 6.26 -21.53 -25.16
CA GLN A 77 4.80 -21.53 -25.17
C GLN A 77 4.16 -20.15 -25.37
N HIS A 78 4.95 -19.07 -25.38
CA HIS A 78 4.46 -17.70 -25.50
C HIS A 78 5.28 -16.90 -26.54
N PRO A 79 4.66 -16.04 -27.38
CA PRO A 79 3.21 -15.77 -27.48
C PRO A 79 2.40 -16.92 -28.09
N GLU A 80 3.06 -17.83 -28.81
CA GLU A 80 2.49 -19.06 -29.34
C GLU A 80 3.43 -20.22 -29.05
N GLN A 81 2.88 -21.44 -28.92
CA GLN A 81 3.69 -22.64 -28.77
C GLN A 81 4.41 -22.96 -30.08
N ASN A 82 5.74 -22.96 -30.04
CA ASN A 82 6.56 -23.27 -31.21
C ASN A 82 7.95 -23.75 -30.76
N ARG A 83 8.73 -24.31 -31.69
CA ARG A 83 10.08 -24.80 -31.42
C ARG A 83 11.00 -24.63 -32.62
N VAL A 84 12.28 -24.43 -32.35
CA VAL A 84 13.36 -24.57 -33.35
C VAL A 84 14.21 -25.77 -32.99
N GLU A 85 14.56 -26.59 -33.97
CA GLU A 85 15.34 -27.80 -33.76
C GLU A 85 16.38 -28.07 -34.84
N THR A 86 17.37 -28.89 -34.49
CA THR A 86 18.43 -29.40 -35.34
C THR A 86 18.85 -30.79 -34.88
N LYS A 87 19.80 -31.42 -35.59
CA LYS A 87 20.46 -32.65 -35.16
C LYS A 87 21.96 -32.45 -35.10
N THR A 88 22.62 -33.20 -34.22
CA THR A 88 24.08 -33.17 -34.13
C THR A 88 24.76 -33.89 -35.30
N ASP A 89 25.92 -33.38 -35.72
CA ASP A 89 26.78 -34.01 -36.73
C ASP A 89 27.58 -35.22 -36.17
N GLN A 90 28.47 -35.79 -36.98
CA GLN A 90 29.30 -36.96 -36.60
C GLN A 90 30.23 -36.71 -35.41
N VAL A 91 30.55 -35.46 -35.11
CA VAL A 91 31.38 -35.05 -33.96
C VAL A 91 30.55 -34.34 -32.91
N GLY A 92 29.24 -34.57 -32.88
CA GLY A 92 28.33 -34.11 -31.85
C GLY A 92 27.98 -32.61 -31.92
N ARG A 93 28.42 -31.88 -32.95
CA ARG A 93 28.19 -30.42 -33.03
C ARG A 93 26.77 -30.10 -33.46
N PHE A 94 26.23 -29.01 -32.92
CA PHE A 94 24.95 -28.46 -33.33
C PHE A 94 25.06 -26.95 -33.58
N THR A 95 24.13 -26.42 -34.37
CA THR A 95 23.90 -24.99 -34.54
C THR A 95 22.41 -24.74 -34.69
N LEU A 96 21.89 -23.81 -33.90
CA LEU A 96 20.49 -23.40 -33.88
C LEU A 96 20.39 -21.88 -33.96
N ARG A 97 19.41 -21.37 -34.70
CA ARG A 97 19.07 -19.95 -34.68
C ARG A 97 17.67 -19.77 -34.13
N VAL A 98 17.55 -19.03 -33.04
CA VAL A 98 16.29 -18.86 -32.32
C VAL A 98 16.00 -17.37 -32.17
N PRO A 99 14.74 -16.91 -32.35
CA PRO A 99 14.38 -15.54 -32.01
C PRO A 99 14.71 -15.24 -30.54
N VAL A 100 15.42 -14.13 -30.27
CA VAL A 100 15.86 -13.75 -28.92
C VAL A 100 14.69 -13.77 -27.94
N GLN A 101 13.56 -13.17 -28.32
CA GLN A 101 12.38 -13.05 -27.46
C GLN A 101 11.78 -14.41 -27.08
N SER A 102 11.81 -15.36 -28.01
CA SER A 102 11.32 -16.72 -27.80
C SER A 102 12.27 -17.59 -26.98
N ALA A 103 13.57 -17.31 -27.03
CA ALA A 103 14.60 -18.06 -26.31
C ALA A 103 14.74 -17.64 -24.84
N ARG A 104 14.34 -16.40 -24.49
CA ARG A 104 14.43 -15.88 -23.11
C ARG A 104 13.70 -16.79 -22.14
N HIS A 105 14.36 -17.08 -21.02
CA HIS A 105 13.83 -17.92 -19.95
C HIS A 105 13.50 -19.37 -20.37
N GLN A 106 13.84 -19.80 -21.58
CA GLN A 106 13.69 -21.20 -22.00
C GLN A 106 14.93 -22.02 -21.63
N ALA A 107 15.01 -23.24 -22.16
CA ALA A 107 16.20 -24.07 -22.13
C ALA A 107 16.47 -24.62 -23.52
N ILE A 108 17.74 -24.74 -23.88
CA ILE A 108 18.15 -25.61 -24.97
C ILE A 108 18.19 -27.04 -24.44
N GLN A 109 17.62 -27.96 -25.19
CA GLN A 109 17.46 -29.36 -24.80
C GLN A 109 18.09 -30.26 -25.85
N ALA A 110 18.73 -31.34 -25.41
CA ALA A 110 19.20 -32.43 -26.27
C ALA A 110 18.51 -33.74 -25.86
N VAL A 111 17.98 -34.48 -26.83
CA VAL A 111 17.22 -35.72 -26.59
C VAL A 111 17.66 -36.82 -27.55
N LYS A 112 17.94 -37.99 -26.97
CA LYS A 112 18.18 -39.25 -27.68
C LYS A 112 17.12 -40.25 -27.22
N ASP A 113 16.40 -40.87 -28.15
CA ASP A 113 15.15 -41.59 -27.84
C ASP A 113 15.32 -43.07 -27.46
N SER A 114 16.50 -43.67 -27.69
CA SER A 114 16.71 -45.10 -27.45
C SER A 114 18.14 -45.42 -27.01
N PRO A 115 18.40 -45.64 -25.70
CA PRO A 115 17.52 -45.35 -24.57
C PRO A 115 17.24 -43.83 -24.41
N ARG A 116 16.16 -43.46 -23.70
CA ARG A 116 15.77 -42.05 -23.51
C ARG A 116 16.77 -41.32 -22.63
N GLN A 117 17.71 -40.60 -23.25
CA GLN A 117 18.70 -39.76 -22.58
C GLN A 117 18.43 -38.29 -22.91
N MET A 118 18.62 -37.41 -21.94
CA MET A 118 18.33 -35.98 -22.06
C MET A 118 19.43 -35.13 -21.43
N ALA A 119 19.59 -33.92 -21.95
CA ALA A 119 20.42 -32.86 -21.38
C ALA A 119 19.73 -31.51 -21.58
N GLN A 120 20.01 -30.54 -20.71
CA GLN A 120 19.49 -29.19 -20.87
C GLN A 120 20.53 -28.12 -20.50
N HIS A 121 20.34 -26.91 -21.02
CA HIS A 121 21.04 -25.73 -20.54
C HIS A 121 20.05 -24.55 -20.46
N PRO A 122 19.86 -23.94 -19.28
CA PRO A 122 18.90 -22.87 -19.11
C PRO A 122 19.41 -21.59 -19.77
N LEU A 123 18.55 -20.96 -20.55
CA LEU A 123 18.82 -19.65 -21.14
C LEU A 123 18.37 -18.54 -20.17
N PRO A 124 19.13 -17.43 -20.07
CA PRO A 124 18.82 -16.35 -19.14
C PRO A 124 17.57 -15.57 -19.58
N TRP A 125 17.03 -14.78 -18.64
CA TRP A 125 15.96 -13.81 -18.93
C TRP A 125 16.41 -12.68 -19.86
N VAL A 126 17.69 -12.31 -19.79
CA VAL A 126 18.29 -11.26 -20.61
C VAL A 126 19.45 -11.89 -21.36
N ILE A 127 19.32 -11.94 -22.69
CA ILE A 127 20.36 -12.43 -23.59
C ILE A 127 21.00 -11.20 -24.24
N LYS A 128 22.25 -10.91 -23.87
CA LYS A 128 23.09 -9.90 -24.51
C LYS A 128 24.10 -10.64 -25.39
N ASN A 129 24.33 -10.15 -26.62
CA ASN A 129 25.19 -10.82 -27.59
C ASN A 129 26.67 -10.94 -27.15
N GLU A 130 27.11 -10.19 -26.14
CA GLU A 130 28.53 -10.03 -25.80
C GLU A 130 28.95 -10.77 -24.49
N ASP A 131 28.00 -11.24 -23.67
CA ASP A 131 28.28 -11.65 -22.27
C ASP A 131 28.24 -13.17 -22.00
N LEU A 132 27.78 -14.00 -22.93
CA LEU A 132 27.59 -15.45 -22.69
C LEU A 132 28.18 -16.30 -23.82
N PRO A 133 28.92 -17.38 -23.51
CA PRO A 133 29.47 -18.30 -24.52
C PRO A 133 28.38 -19.23 -25.08
N LEU A 134 27.33 -18.64 -25.65
CA LEU A 134 26.25 -19.35 -26.34
C LEU A 134 26.74 -19.95 -27.67
N ASP A 135 27.97 -19.65 -28.08
CA ASP A 135 28.70 -20.20 -29.22
C ASP A 135 29.52 -21.47 -28.86
N LYS A 136 29.62 -21.83 -27.58
CA LYS A 136 30.43 -22.97 -27.08
C LYS A 136 29.69 -23.78 -26.00
N LEU A 137 28.40 -24.02 -26.21
CA LEU A 137 27.58 -24.82 -25.31
C LEU A 137 28.07 -26.28 -25.28
N ARG A 138 27.94 -26.91 -24.11
CA ARG A 138 28.20 -28.33 -23.94
C ARG A 138 27.02 -28.97 -23.23
N LEU A 139 26.39 -29.93 -23.90
CA LEU A 139 25.24 -30.68 -23.37
C LEU A 139 25.67 -32.13 -23.19
N GLN A 140 25.67 -32.61 -21.94
CA GLN A 140 26.00 -33.99 -21.64
C GLN A 140 24.72 -34.80 -21.42
N LEU A 141 24.48 -35.77 -22.28
CA LEU A 141 23.34 -36.67 -22.17
C LEU A 141 23.45 -37.52 -20.91
N GLN A 142 22.35 -37.61 -20.17
CA GLN A 142 22.19 -38.50 -19.03
C GLN A 142 20.84 -39.21 -19.09
N PRO A 143 20.61 -40.29 -18.34
CA PRO A 143 19.32 -40.96 -18.31
C PRO A 143 18.23 -39.98 -17.85
N ALA A 144 17.13 -39.91 -18.60
CA ALA A 144 16.04 -39.02 -18.25
C ALA A 144 15.37 -39.47 -16.93
N GLN A 145 15.02 -38.52 -16.06
CA GLN A 145 14.17 -38.78 -14.91
C GLN A 145 12.77 -39.12 -15.42
N ARG A 146 12.30 -40.33 -15.08
CA ARG A 146 10.98 -40.83 -15.42
C ARG A 146 9.99 -40.43 -14.33
N VAL A 147 8.92 -39.72 -14.70
CA VAL A 147 7.85 -39.30 -13.78
C VAL A 147 6.53 -39.87 -14.29
N GLU A 148 5.94 -40.80 -13.54
CA GLU A 148 4.68 -41.45 -13.90
C GLU A 148 3.54 -40.93 -13.03
N LEU A 149 2.43 -40.53 -13.66
CA LEU A 149 1.22 -40.06 -12.96
C LEU A 149 0.07 -41.03 -13.18
N HIS A 150 -0.66 -41.34 -12.12
CA HIS A 150 -1.88 -42.15 -12.12
C HIS A 150 -3.06 -41.28 -11.67
N ALA A 151 -3.91 -40.86 -12.59
CA ALA A 151 -5.13 -40.14 -12.31
C ALA A 151 -6.28 -41.12 -12.00
N VAL A 152 -6.92 -40.92 -10.85
CA VAL A 152 -8.07 -41.72 -10.40
C VAL A 152 -9.18 -40.83 -9.86
N ASP A 153 -10.42 -41.31 -9.84
CA ASP A 153 -11.55 -40.63 -9.21
C ASP A 153 -11.55 -40.80 -7.68
N GLY A 154 -12.50 -40.17 -6.99
CA GLY A 154 -12.68 -40.29 -5.53
C GLY A 154 -12.96 -41.73 -5.05
N ALA A 155 -13.47 -42.62 -5.91
CA ALA A 155 -13.64 -44.04 -5.63
C ALA A 155 -12.40 -44.88 -5.95
N GLY A 156 -11.34 -44.26 -6.48
CA GLY A 156 -10.08 -44.89 -6.86
C GLY A 156 -10.07 -45.56 -8.24
N LYS A 157 -11.09 -45.34 -9.09
CA LYS A 157 -11.11 -45.86 -10.46
C LYS A 157 -10.25 -44.99 -11.38
N PRO A 158 -9.55 -45.59 -12.36
CA PRO A 158 -8.78 -44.82 -13.34
C PRO A 158 -9.61 -43.80 -14.12
N VAL A 159 -9.05 -42.60 -14.32
CA VAL A 159 -9.65 -41.54 -15.14
C VAL A 159 -8.88 -41.40 -16.43
N ALA A 160 -9.47 -41.85 -17.53
CA ALA A 160 -8.92 -41.69 -18.88
C ALA A 160 -9.10 -40.25 -19.39
N ASN A 161 -8.22 -39.83 -20.31
CA ASN A 161 -8.23 -38.52 -20.96
C ASN A 161 -8.16 -37.32 -20.00
N ALA A 162 -7.70 -37.52 -18.76
CA ALA A 162 -7.43 -36.44 -17.84
C ALA A 162 -6.26 -35.61 -18.40
N LYS A 163 -6.43 -34.29 -18.47
CA LYS A 163 -5.38 -33.35 -18.85
C LYS A 163 -4.35 -33.28 -17.73
N THR A 164 -3.08 -33.47 -18.06
CA THR A 164 -2.00 -33.46 -17.07
C THR A 164 -0.90 -32.48 -17.45
N GLY A 165 -0.10 -32.07 -16.47
CA GLY A 165 1.06 -31.23 -16.72
C GLY A 165 2.15 -31.42 -15.68
N ILE A 166 3.39 -31.15 -16.10
CA ILE A 166 4.58 -31.15 -15.27
C ILE A 166 5.35 -29.85 -15.44
N MET A 167 5.68 -29.21 -14.31
CA MET A 167 6.47 -27.98 -14.26
C MET A 167 7.72 -28.19 -13.42
N GLY A 168 8.86 -27.68 -13.87
CA GLY A 168 10.13 -27.72 -13.16
C GLY A 168 11.00 -26.53 -13.57
N ASP A 169 11.72 -25.95 -12.61
CA ASP A 169 12.53 -24.73 -12.81
C ASP A 169 11.78 -23.60 -13.55
N TYR A 170 10.50 -23.39 -13.19
CA TYR A 170 9.60 -22.40 -13.77
C TYR A 170 9.31 -22.59 -15.28
N ARG A 171 9.47 -23.82 -15.79
CA ARG A 171 9.20 -24.18 -17.18
C ARG A 171 8.29 -25.40 -17.27
N ILE A 172 7.55 -25.48 -18.36
CA ILE A 172 6.70 -26.63 -18.67
C ILE A 172 7.55 -27.68 -19.37
N TRP A 173 7.53 -28.90 -18.82
CA TRP A 173 8.27 -30.04 -19.38
C TRP A 173 7.37 -31.05 -20.09
N GLY A 174 6.06 -30.84 -20.04
CA GLY A 174 5.08 -31.63 -20.79
C GLY A 174 3.65 -31.34 -20.37
N THR A 175 2.75 -31.55 -21.32
CA THR A 175 1.30 -31.57 -21.13
C THR A 175 0.73 -32.70 -21.99
N GLU A 176 0.11 -33.67 -21.36
CA GLU A 176 -0.36 -34.90 -22.01
C GLU A 176 -1.71 -35.32 -21.40
N THR A 177 -2.41 -36.25 -22.05
CA THR A 177 -3.61 -36.87 -21.50
C THR A 177 -3.35 -38.28 -20.99
N THR A 178 -4.06 -38.69 -19.94
CA THR A 178 -3.98 -40.06 -19.44
C THR A 178 -4.60 -41.07 -20.41
N ASN A 179 -4.03 -42.27 -20.47
CA ASN A 179 -4.59 -43.40 -21.21
C ASN A 179 -5.82 -44.01 -20.51
N GLU A 180 -6.39 -45.08 -21.06
CA GLU A 180 -7.56 -45.80 -20.48
C GLU A 180 -7.35 -46.31 -19.05
N LYS A 181 -6.09 -46.54 -18.65
CA LYS A 181 -5.70 -46.95 -17.29
C LYS A 181 -5.44 -45.76 -16.37
N GLY A 182 -5.72 -44.53 -16.81
CA GLY A 182 -5.48 -43.31 -16.05
C GLY A 182 -4.00 -42.95 -15.94
N GLN A 183 -3.14 -43.45 -16.82
CA GLN A 183 -1.68 -43.36 -16.70
C GLN A 183 -1.08 -42.42 -17.75
N VAL A 184 -0.02 -41.72 -17.37
CA VAL A 184 0.84 -40.93 -18.26
C VAL A 184 2.28 -40.93 -17.75
N VAL A 185 3.26 -40.90 -18.64
CA VAL A 185 4.69 -40.91 -18.31
C VAL A 185 5.39 -39.72 -18.95
N TYR A 186 6.04 -38.92 -18.12
CA TYR A 186 6.94 -37.84 -18.54
C TYR A 186 8.39 -38.26 -18.40
N HIS A 187 9.23 -37.76 -19.31
CA HIS A 187 10.68 -37.88 -19.24
C HIS A 187 11.26 -36.47 -19.18
N VAL A 188 11.96 -36.15 -18.09
CA VAL A 188 12.58 -34.84 -17.87
C VAL A 188 14.09 -35.00 -17.69
N PRO A 189 14.92 -34.00 -18.04
CA PRO A 189 16.35 -34.05 -17.74
C PRO A 189 16.61 -34.26 -16.24
N HIS A 190 17.64 -35.05 -15.91
CA HIS A 190 17.94 -35.49 -14.54
C HIS A 190 18.20 -34.34 -13.54
N ASP A 191 18.64 -33.19 -14.03
CA ASP A 191 19.02 -32.01 -13.25
C ASP A 191 17.85 -31.03 -13.04
N VAL A 192 16.70 -31.31 -13.65
CA VAL A 192 15.49 -30.48 -13.51
C VAL A 192 14.86 -30.72 -12.16
N LYS A 193 14.64 -29.62 -11.42
CA LYS A 193 13.88 -29.69 -10.16
C LYS A 193 12.40 -29.55 -10.46
N VAL A 194 11.72 -30.69 -10.56
CA VAL A 194 10.26 -30.75 -10.69
C VAL A 194 9.64 -30.00 -9.51
N GLN A 195 8.73 -29.06 -9.81
CA GLN A 195 8.05 -28.22 -8.83
C GLN A 195 6.59 -28.65 -8.66
N TYR A 196 5.90 -29.00 -9.76
CA TYR A 196 4.50 -29.39 -9.72
C TYR A 196 4.21 -30.49 -10.73
N VAL A 197 3.30 -31.39 -10.34
CA VAL A 197 2.57 -32.27 -11.25
C VAL A 197 1.08 -32.16 -10.94
N PHE A 198 0.23 -32.23 -11.95
CA PHE A 198 -1.22 -32.15 -11.75
C PHE A 198 -2.00 -32.94 -12.80
N ALA A 199 -3.27 -33.21 -12.47
CA ALA A 199 -4.26 -33.79 -13.36
C ALA A 199 -5.60 -33.06 -13.19
N ILE A 200 -6.31 -32.86 -14.29
CA ILE A 200 -7.59 -32.16 -14.37
C ILE A 200 -8.51 -32.94 -15.30
N SER A 201 -9.76 -33.14 -14.90
CA SER A 201 -10.79 -33.76 -15.75
C SER A 201 -12.17 -33.20 -15.42
N ASP A 202 -12.94 -32.86 -16.46
CA ASP A 202 -14.32 -32.41 -16.29
C ASP A 202 -15.17 -33.51 -15.64
N GLY A 203 -16.06 -33.11 -14.73
CA GLY A 203 -16.88 -34.03 -13.93
C GLY A 203 -16.13 -34.73 -12.79
N HIS A 204 -14.82 -34.88 -12.87
CA HIS A 204 -14.02 -35.58 -11.85
C HIS A 204 -13.25 -34.64 -10.92
N GLY A 205 -12.80 -33.47 -11.38
CA GLY A 205 -12.09 -32.50 -10.53
C GLY A 205 -10.66 -32.26 -10.96
N ALA A 206 -9.85 -31.78 -10.01
CA ALA A 206 -8.42 -31.57 -10.16
C ALA A 206 -7.66 -32.08 -8.93
N ASP A 207 -6.43 -32.53 -9.12
CA ASP A 207 -5.47 -32.80 -8.05
C ASP A 207 -4.05 -32.43 -8.49
N PHE A 208 -3.21 -32.05 -7.55
CA PHE A 208 -1.80 -31.73 -7.79
C PHE A 208 -0.91 -32.09 -6.61
N ARG A 209 0.40 -32.19 -6.87
CA ARG A 209 1.45 -32.30 -5.85
C ARG A 209 2.52 -31.25 -6.10
N ALA A 210 2.97 -30.59 -5.04
CA ALA A 210 4.09 -29.65 -5.08
C ALA A 210 5.36 -30.26 -4.46
N PHE A 211 6.46 -30.22 -5.21
CA PHE A 211 7.79 -30.71 -4.82
C PHE A 211 8.75 -29.54 -4.54
N THR A 212 8.25 -28.53 -3.84
CA THR A 212 8.96 -27.29 -3.52
C THR A 212 8.62 -26.86 -2.10
N LEU A 213 9.50 -26.06 -1.49
CA LEU A 213 9.22 -25.42 -0.20
C LEU A 213 8.17 -24.31 -0.34
N SER A 214 7.55 -23.96 0.79
CA SER A 214 6.71 -22.76 0.90
C SER A 214 7.53 -21.49 0.62
N ARG A 215 6.85 -20.36 0.42
CA ARG A 215 7.55 -19.09 0.10
C ARG A 215 8.43 -18.64 1.27
N GLU A 216 7.95 -18.84 2.47
CA GLU A 216 8.58 -18.43 3.72
C GLU A 216 9.79 -19.33 4.04
N GLN A 217 9.72 -20.61 3.69
CA GLN A 217 10.78 -21.59 3.98
C GLN A 217 11.93 -21.61 2.97
N VAL A 218 11.92 -20.77 1.92
CA VAL A 218 13.01 -20.75 0.92
C VAL A 218 14.37 -20.41 1.53
N GLY A 219 14.38 -19.63 2.62
CA GLY A 219 15.60 -19.30 3.35
C GLY A 219 16.13 -20.43 4.25
N ASP A 220 15.31 -21.45 4.55
CA ASP A 220 15.70 -22.56 5.42
C ASP A 220 16.80 -23.41 4.75
N GLN A 221 17.92 -23.59 5.45
CA GLN A 221 19.10 -24.29 4.96
C GLN A 221 19.14 -25.77 5.37
N LEU A 222 18.25 -26.20 6.26
CA LEU A 222 18.20 -27.58 6.76
C LEU A 222 17.04 -28.37 6.16
N VAL A 223 15.93 -27.72 5.84
CA VAL A 223 14.77 -28.36 5.21
C VAL A 223 15.03 -28.55 3.72
N LYS A 224 14.79 -29.76 3.22
CA LYS A 224 14.86 -30.08 1.79
C LYS A 224 13.46 -30.12 1.18
N PRO A 225 13.28 -29.67 -0.08
CA PRO A 225 12.04 -29.88 -0.81
C PRO A 225 11.65 -31.37 -0.83
N PRO A 226 10.34 -31.68 -0.88
CA PRO A 226 9.89 -33.06 -1.11
C PRO A 226 10.52 -33.63 -2.39
N ALA A 227 11.08 -34.84 -2.30
CA ALA A 227 11.62 -35.53 -3.47
C ALA A 227 10.48 -36.08 -4.33
N VAL A 228 10.68 -36.08 -5.65
CA VAL A 228 9.79 -36.81 -6.57
C VAL A 228 10.00 -38.31 -6.32
N PRO A 229 8.93 -39.08 -6.02
CA PRO A 229 9.08 -40.51 -5.76
C PRO A 229 9.47 -41.28 -7.04
N GLU A 230 10.18 -42.40 -6.86
CA GLU A 230 10.53 -43.31 -7.95
C GLU A 230 9.35 -44.17 -8.43
N HIS A 231 8.31 -44.28 -7.59
CA HIS A 231 7.07 -44.99 -7.92
C HIS A 231 6.02 -44.02 -8.50
N PRO A 232 4.96 -44.53 -9.17
CA PRO A 232 3.90 -43.69 -9.72
C PRO A 232 3.28 -42.74 -8.69
N ILE A 233 2.99 -41.52 -9.14
CA ILE A 233 2.33 -40.48 -8.34
C ILE A 233 0.83 -40.59 -8.55
N ARG A 234 0.10 -40.97 -7.51
CA ARG A 234 -1.37 -41.02 -7.54
C ARG A 234 -1.96 -39.61 -7.34
N LEU A 235 -2.78 -39.20 -8.29
CA LEU A 235 -3.55 -37.95 -8.28
C LEU A 235 -5.04 -38.30 -8.22
N THR A 236 -5.72 -37.89 -7.15
CA THR A 236 -7.12 -38.27 -6.87
C THR A 236 -8.05 -37.10 -7.16
N LEU A 237 -8.77 -37.19 -8.27
CA LEU A 237 -9.76 -36.23 -8.72
C LEU A 237 -11.07 -36.47 -7.94
N ASP A 238 -11.16 -35.83 -6.78
CA ASP A 238 -12.22 -36.05 -5.78
C ASP A 238 -13.41 -35.11 -5.96
N GLY A 239 -14.06 -35.16 -7.12
CA GLY A 239 -15.28 -34.40 -7.39
C GLY A 239 -15.07 -32.91 -7.70
N THR A 240 -16.17 -32.28 -8.09
CA THR A 240 -16.17 -30.94 -8.70
C THR A 240 -17.11 -29.98 -7.96
N GLN A 241 -16.80 -28.69 -8.11
CA GLN A 241 -17.71 -27.58 -7.90
C GLN A 241 -17.65 -26.69 -9.16
N PRO A 242 -18.42 -27.03 -10.22
CA PRO A 242 -18.29 -26.39 -11.53
C PRO A 242 -18.48 -24.87 -11.49
N LEU A 243 -17.81 -24.17 -12.40
CA LEU A 243 -17.88 -22.71 -12.54
C LEU A 243 -18.34 -22.33 -13.94
N LYS A 244 -19.33 -21.45 -14.03
CA LYS A 244 -19.73 -20.74 -15.25
C LYS A 244 -19.35 -19.27 -15.15
N VAL A 245 -18.56 -18.79 -16.11
CA VAL A 245 -18.12 -17.40 -16.20
C VAL A 245 -18.84 -16.75 -17.38
N LYS A 246 -19.73 -15.80 -17.08
CA LYS A 246 -20.39 -14.96 -18.06
C LYS A 246 -19.52 -13.71 -18.30
N VAL A 247 -19.16 -13.43 -19.54
CA VAL A 247 -18.42 -12.23 -19.92
C VAL A 247 -19.31 -11.35 -20.78
N GLU A 248 -19.42 -10.08 -20.38
CA GLU A 248 -20.30 -9.09 -21.00
C GLU A 248 -19.50 -7.81 -21.30
N ASP A 249 -19.92 -7.08 -22.33
CA ASP A 249 -19.52 -5.70 -22.58
C ASP A 249 -20.13 -4.78 -21.49
N ALA A 250 -19.70 -3.52 -21.46
CA ALA A 250 -20.18 -2.52 -20.53
C ALA A 250 -21.70 -2.28 -20.64
N ASP A 251 -22.28 -2.44 -21.83
CA ASP A 251 -23.72 -2.33 -22.10
C ASP A 251 -24.52 -3.59 -21.69
N GLY A 252 -23.85 -4.66 -21.26
CA GLY A 252 -24.45 -5.94 -20.87
C GLY A 252 -24.56 -6.98 -22.00
N SER A 253 -24.13 -6.64 -23.22
CA SER A 253 -24.12 -7.57 -24.36
C SER A 253 -23.12 -8.71 -24.11
N PRO A 254 -23.45 -9.97 -24.46
CA PRO A 254 -22.52 -11.09 -24.30
C PRO A 254 -21.30 -10.96 -25.23
N LEU A 255 -20.10 -11.25 -24.71
CA LEU A 255 -18.88 -11.32 -25.51
C LEU A 255 -18.55 -12.77 -25.88
N THR A 256 -18.63 -13.13 -27.16
CA THR A 256 -18.38 -14.48 -27.70
C THR A 256 -16.91 -14.68 -28.11
N GLY A 257 -16.41 -15.92 -27.99
CA GLY A 257 -15.03 -16.26 -28.36
C GLY A 257 -13.96 -15.70 -27.41
N PHE A 258 -14.39 -15.21 -26.25
CA PHE A 258 -13.54 -14.57 -25.26
C PHE A 258 -12.85 -15.62 -24.40
N ASN A 259 -11.50 -15.59 -24.32
CA ASN A 259 -10.76 -16.54 -23.51
C ASN A 259 -10.76 -16.10 -22.04
N VAL A 260 -11.10 -17.00 -21.13
CA VAL A 260 -10.96 -16.81 -19.68
C VAL A 260 -10.21 -17.98 -19.06
N ALA A 261 -9.45 -17.72 -17.99
CA ALA A 261 -8.69 -18.77 -17.32
C ALA A 261 -8.55 -18.54 -15.80
N PRO A 262 -8.61 -19.62 -14.99
CA PRO A 262 -8.26 -19.56 -13.57
C PRO A 262 -6.75 -19.37 -13.36
N TRP A 263 -6.37 -18.70 -12.26
CA TRP A 263 -4.96 -18.38 -12.00
C TRP A 263 -4.23 -19.34 -11.06
N TYR A 264 -4.69 -19.46 -9.81
CA TYR A 264 -4.05 -20.28 -8.78
C TYR A 264 -5.06 -21.24 -8.15
N LEU A 265 -4.67 -22.50 -7.98
CA LEU A 265 -5.38 -23.44 -7.12
C LEU A 265 -4.63 -23.58 -5.80
N LYS A 266 -5.39 -23.50 -4.70
CA LYS A 266 -4.87 -23.64 -3.35
C LYS A 266 -5.49 -24.86 -2.71
N LYS A 267 -4.65 -25.87 -2.49
CA LYS A 267 -5.03 -27.12 -1.83
C LYS A 267 -4.44 -27.18 -0.43
N GLU A 268 -5.26 -27.54 0.54
CA GLU A 268 -4.81 -27.75 1.91
C GLU A 268 -3.76 -28.88 1.97
N GLY A 269 -2.70 -28.68 2.74
CA GLY A 269 -1.59 -29.63 2.90
C GLY A 269 -0.49 -29.53 1.84
N GLU A 270 -0.71 -28.85 0.71
CA GLU A 270 0.35 -28.60 -0.27
C GLU A 270 1.19 -27.37 0.14
N PRO A 271 2.53 -27.41 0.01
CA PRO A 271 3.41 -26.32 0.43
C PRO A 271 3.30 -25.06 -0.44
N ARG A 272 2.70 -25.17 -1.63
CA ARG A 272 2.54 -24.07 -2.60
C ARG A 272 1.26 -24.19 -3.40
N ASP A 273 0.72 -23.04 -3.81
CA ASP A 273 -0.39 -22.95 -4.76
C ASP A 273 0.07 -23.35 -6.17
N LEU A 274 -0.76 -24.11 -6.90
CA LEU A 274 -0.51 -24.46 -8.29
C LEU A 274 -0.73 -23.22 -9.17
N ASN A 275 0.31 -22.76 -9.85
CA ASN A 275 0.23 -21.65 -10.80
C ASN A 275 -0.20 -22.11 -12.19
N LEU A 276 -1.44 -21.84 -12.56
CA LEU A 276 -2.00 -22.22 -13.86
C LEU A 276 -1.67 -21.22 -14.98
N SER A 277 -1.05 -20.07 -14.69
CA SER A 277 -0.69 -19.09 -15.74
C SER A 277 0.36 -19.60 -16.74
N TYR A 278 1.14 -20.62 -16.37
CA TYR A 278 2.01 -21.31 -17.31
C TYR A 278 1.20 -22.20 -18.26
N PHE A 279 0.05 -22.72 -17.84
CA PHE A 279 -0.73 -23.75 -18.53
C PHE A 279 -1.99 -23.20 -19.20
N TYR A 280 -2.03 -21.93 -19.58
CA TYR A 280 -3.26 -21.31 -20.13
C TYR A 280 -3.83 -22.06 -21.33
N SER A 281 -3.01 -22.56 -22.24
CA SER A 281 -3.46 -23.36 -23.40
C SER A 281 -4.22 -24.63 -22.98
N LEU A 282 -3.92 -25.18 -21.80
CA LEU A 282 -4.53 -26.40 -21.27
C LEU A 282 -5.84 -26.12 -20.52
N VAL A 283 -5.89 -24.99 -19.78
CA VAL A 283 -6.94 -24.72 -18.78
C VAL A 283 -7.90 -23.59 -19.13
N GLN A 284 -7.64 -22.80 -20.17
CA GLN A 284 -8.55 -21.73 -20.58
C GLN A 284 -9.82 -22.28 -21.23
N ALA A 285 -10.90 -21.51 -21.12
CA ALA A 285 -12.16 -21.78 -21.81
C ALA A 285 -12.59 -20.55 -22.61
N GLN A 286 -13.27 -20.78 -23.73
CA GLN A 286 -13.86 -19.73 -24.55
C GLN A 286 -15.33 -19.56 -24.22
N THR A 287 -15.80 -18.31 -24.31
CA THR A 287 -17.23 -18.01 -24.19
C THR A 287 -17.99 -18.43 -25.44
N ASP A 288 -19.18 -19.01 -25.23
CA ASP A 288 -20.14 -19.35 -26.28
C ASP A 288 -20.91 -18.12 -26.81
N GLU A 289 -21.91 -18.34 -27.66
CA GLU A 289 -22.81 -17.27 -28.18
C GLU A 289 -23.57 -16.54 -27.07
N SER A 290 -23.76 -17.18 -25.92
CA SER A 290 -24.33 -16.55 -24.74
C SER A 290 -23.29 -15.77 -23.94
N GLY A 291 -22.03 -15.69 -24.36
CA GLY A 291 -20.96 -15.06 -23.61
C GLY A 291 -20.53 -15.87 -22.38
N THR A 292 -20.82 -17.18 -22.32
CA THR A 292 -20.54 -18.02 -21.14
C THR A 292 -19.40 -19.01 -21.43
N ALA A 293 -18.39 -19.03 -20.56
CA ALA A 293 -17.36 -20.06 -20.52
C ALA A 293 -17.62 -21.00 -19.33
N SER A 294 -17.42 -22.30 -19.52
CA SER A 294 -17.69 -23.32 -18.49
C SER A 294 -16.43 -24.08 -18.09
N PHE A 295 -16.23 -24.24 -16.78
CA PHE A 295 -15.18 -25.07 -16.19
C PHE A 295 -15.84 -26.19 -15.39
N GLY A 296 -15.93 -27.39 -15.98
CA GLY A 296 -16.55 -28.56 -15.36
C GLY A 296 -15.65 -29.25 -14.33
N TRP A 297 -14.39 -28.86 -14.24
CA TRP A 297 -13.35 -29.55 -13.47
C TRP A 297 -12.94 -28.86 -12.17
N ILE A 298 -13.42 -27.63 -11.88
CA ILE A 298 -12.99 -26.89 -10.68
C ILE A 298 -13.22 -27.79 -9.44
N PRO A 299 -12.19 -28.07 -8.62
CA PRO A 299 -12.28 -29.06 -7.57
C PRO A 299 -13.09 -28.54 -6.38
N HIS A 300 -13.89 -29.40 -5.76
CA HIS A 300 -14.69 -29.02 -4.59
C HIS A 300 -13.84 -28.60 -3.37
N TRP A 301 -12.58 -29.04 -3.29
CA TRP A 301 -11.65 -28.69 -2.21
C TRP A 301 -11.09 -27.27 -2.35
N GLN A 302 -11.28 -26.60 -3.49
CA GLN A 302 -10.94 -25.18 -3.65
C GLN A 302 -11.94 -24.33 -2.85
N LYS A 303 -11.61 -24.02 -1.60
CA LYS A 303 -12.49 -23.25 -0.69
C LYS A 303 -12.22 -21.75 -0.66
N THR A 304 -11.09 -21.32 -1.20
CA THR A 304 -10.67 -19.89 -1.21
C THR A 304 -11.03 -19.24 -2.54
N ALA A 305 -11.13 -17.91 -2.53
CA ALA A 305 -11.48 -17.15 -3.73
C ALA A 305 -10.48 -17.42 -4.87
N LEU A 306 -11.02 -17.76 -6.03
CA LEU A 306 -10.30 -18.10 -7.25
C LEU A 306 -10.28 -16.89 -8.19
N THR A 307 -9.10 -16.43 -8.56
CA THR A 307 -8.95 -15.37 -9.56
C THR A 307 -9.18 -15.93 -10.97
N ILE A 308 -10.03 -15.26 -11.74
CA ILE A 308 -10.30 -15.52 -13.16
C ILE A 308 -9.79 -14.33 -13.98
N TRP A 309 -8.98 -14.61 -15.00
CA TRP A 309 -8.42 -13.62 -15.90
C TRP A 309 -9.10 -13.63 -17.26
N PRO A 310 -9.49 -12.46 -17.79
CA PRO A 310 -9.89 -12.30 -19.19
C PRO A 310 -8.66 -12.20 -20.10
N ARG A 311 -8.71 -12.77 -21.30
CA ARG A 311 -7.64 -12.68 -22.30
C ARG A 311 -8.20 -12.30 -23.67
N ASN A 312 -8.02 -11.03 -24.01
CA ASN A 312 -8.40 -10.44 -25.29
C ASN A 312 -7.50 -9.19 -25.56
N GLN A 313 -7.40 -8.74 -26.82
CA GLN A 313 -6.58 -7.59 -27.22
C GLN A 313 -7.40 -6.30 -27.45
N GLU A 314 -8.73 -6.39 -27.49
CA GLU A 314 -9.67 -5.30 -27.71
C GLU A 314 -10.34 -4.79 -26.42
N TYR A 315 -10.33 -5.59 -25.34
CA TYR A 315 -10.98 -5.27 -24.06
C TYR A 315 -9.97 -5.18 -22.91
N GLU A 316 -10.38 -4.54 -21.81
CA GLU A 316 -9.56 -4.39 -20.61
C GLU A 316 -9.13 -5.72 -19.99
N HIS A 317 -7.94 -5.74 -19.39
CA HIS A 317 -7.35 -6.92 -18.76
C HIS A 317 -7.59 -6.92 -17.24
N GLN A 318 -8.86 -6.85 -16.84
CA GLN A 318 -9.26 -6.71 -15.44
C GLN A 318 -9.69 -8.05 -14.85
N ARG A 319 -9.03 -8.47 -13.75
CA ARG A 319 -9.37 -9.75 -13.11
C ARG A 319 -10.72 -9.69 -12.41
N SER A 320 -11.34 -10.85 -12.25
CA SER A 320 -12.49 -11.04 -11.35
C SER A 320 -12.22 -12.16 -10.35
N MET A 321 -12.91 -12.11 -9.21
CA MET A 321 -12.74 -13.07 -8.12
C MET A 321 -14.01 -13.89 -7.95
N TYR A 322 -13.92 -15.20 -8.14
CA TYR A 322 -14.97 -16.16 -7.81
C TYR A 322 -14.78 -16.65 -6.37
N ASP A 323 -15.76 -16.45 -5.50
CA ASP A 323 -15.81 -17.00 -4.15
C ASP A 323 -16.69 -18.26 -4.11
N PRO A 324 -16.11 -19.46 -3.99
CA PRO A 324 -16.86 -20.72 -4.00
C PRO A 324 -17.95 -20.82 -2.93
N GLN A 325 -17.85 -20.07 -1.84
CA GLN A 325 -18.82 -20.10 -0.74
C GLN A 325 -20.01 -19.16 -0.98
N LYS A 326 -19.83 -18.12 -1.80
CA LYS A 326 -20.84 -17.07 -2.02
C LYS A 326 -21.51 -17.14 -3.38
N ASP A 327 -20.74 -17.47 -4.40
CA ASP A 327 -21.12 -17.24 -5.79
C ASP A 327 -21.76 -18.47 -6.45
N GLN A 328 -21.79 -19.61 -5.74
CA GLN A 328 -22.54 -20.82 -6.12
C GLN A 328 -22.28 -21.29 -7.58
N GLY A 329 -21.01 -21.29 -8.00
CA GLY A 329 -20.61 -21.75 -9.34
C GLY A 329 -20.87 -20.75 -10.47
N ARG A 330 -21.13 -19.47 -10.18
CA ARG A 330 -21.41 -18.45 -11.20
C ARG A 330 -20.56 -17.20 -10.99
N LEU A 331 -19.96 -16.68 -12.05
CA LEU A 331 -19.25 -15.40 -12.04
C LEU A 331 -19.69 -14.59 -13.26
N THR A 332 -19.93 -13.29 -13.09
CA THR A 332 -20.14 -12.35 -14.22
C THR A 332 -19.02 -11.33 -14.24
N MET A 333 -18.42 -11.14 -15.42
CA MET A 333 -17.39 -10.16 -15.71
C MET A 333 -17.96 -9.15 -16.70
N LYS A 334 -17.89 -7.86 -16.37
CA LYS A 334 -18.21 -6.77 -17.28
C LYS A 334 -16.93 -6.08 -17.66
N LEU A 335 -16.65 -5.99 -18.96
CA LEU A 335 -15.39 -5.48 -19.49
C LEU A 335 -15.64 -4.31 -20.44
N GLU A 336 -14.79 -3.28 -20.33
CA GLU A 336 -14.78 -2.14 -21.23
C GLU A 336 -13.86 -2.36 -22.44
N LYS A 337 -14.24 -1.80 -23.59
CA LYS A 337 -13.40 -1.78 -24.79
C LYS A 337 -12.21 -0.82 -24.61
N LEU A 338 -11.04 -1.24 -25.07
CA LEU A 338 -9.85 -0.40 -25.06
C LEU A 338 -10.00 0.80 -26.01
N VAL A 339 -9.35 1.91 -25.63
CA VAL A 339 -9.50 3.22 -26.27
C VAL A 339 -8.20 3.62 -26.98
N PRO A 340 -8.21 3.94 -28.28
CA PRO A 340 -7.01 4.34 -29.00
C PRO A 340 -6.39 5.64 -28.46
N VAL A 341 -5.07 5.63 -28.26
CA VAL A 341 -4.24 6.78 -27.89
C VAL A 341 -3.09 6.90 -28.89
N SER A 342 -2.94 8.08 -29.50
CA SER A 342 -1.92 8.32 -30.53
C SER A 342 -1.27 9.71 -30.44
N GLY A 343 -0.09 9.82 -31.05
CA GLY A 343 0.70 11.04 -31.12
C GLY A 343 1.97 10.84 -31.95
N LYS A 344 2.85 11.83 -31.91
CA LYS A 344 4.16 11.85 -32.56
C LYS A 344 5.28 12.13 -31.58
N VAL A 345 6.47 11.62 -31.86
CA VAL A 345 7.70 11.94 -31.14
C VAL A 345 8.68 12.60 -32.11
N THR A 346 9.23 13.74 -31.72
CA THR A 346 10.16 14.53 -32.53
C THR A 346 11.51 14.69 -31.84
N LEU A 347 12.58 14.75 -32.63
CA LEU A 347 13.92 15.12 -32.20
C LEU A 347 14.02 16.63 -31.91
N PRO A 348 15.08 17.11 -31.23
CA PRO A 348 15.22 18.53 -30.89
C PRO A 348 15.15 19.49 -32.10
N ASP A 349 15.61 19.04 -33.27
CA ASP A 349 15.60 19.75 -34.54
C ASP A 349 14.22 19.72 -35.26
N GLY A 350 13.24 19.01 -34.69
CA GLY A 350 11.89 18.88 -35.22
C GLY A 350 11.70 17.70 -36.17
N SER A 351 12.74 16.93 -36.50
CA SER A 351 12.57 15.75 -37.36
C SER A 351 11.84 14.62 -36.62
N PRO A 352 11.16 13.70 -37.32
CA PRO A 352 10.55 12.53 -36.68
C PRO A 352 11.57 11.63 -36.00
N ALA A 353 11.23 11.09 -34.83
CA ALA A 353 12.10 10.18 -34.09
C ALA A 353 11.65 8.73 -34.27
N LYS A 354 12.34 7.96 -35.13
CA LYS A 354 12.07 6.53 -35.40
C LYS A 354 12.54 5.63 -34.24
N GLY A 355 11.76 4.61 -33.90
CA GLY A 355 12.15 3.56 -32.95
C GLY A 355 12.36 4.05 -31.51
N ILE A 356 11.62 5.10 -31.12
CA ILE A 356 11.60 5.61 -29.75
C ILE A 356 10.49 4.91 -28.97
N PRO A 357 10.79 4.33 -27.80
CA PRO A 357 9.76 3.70 -27.00
C PRO A 357 8.91 4.77 -26.32
N VAL A 358 7.60 4.58 -26.38
CA VAL A 358 6.58 5.34 -25.66
C VAL A 358 5.92 4.39 -24.67
N ALA A 359 6.08 4.67 -23.38
CA ALA A 359 5.51 3.87 -22.31
C ALA A 359 4.35 4.61 -21.64
N ALA A 360 3.28 3.88 -21.34
CA ALA A 360 2.07 4.38 -20.72
C ALA A 360 1.74 3.54 -19.48
N ASP A 361 1.39 4.22 -18.40
CA ASP A 361 0.92 3.67 -17.13
C ASP A 361 -0.46 4.26 -16.81
N GLY A 362 -1.45 3.38 -16.62
CA GLY A 362 -2.80 3.75 -16.26
C GLY A 362 -3.15 3.28 -14.84
N ALA A 363 -3.78 4.15 -14.06
CA ALA A 363 -4.27 3.83 -12.73
C ALA A 363 -5.73 4.25 -12.57
N GLY A 364 -6.56 3.32 -12.07
CA GLY A 364 -7.96 3.57 -11.71
C GLY A 364 -8.32 2.98 -10.35
N TYR A 365 -9.60 3.05 -10.00
CA TYR A 365 -10.13 2.40 -8.79
C TYR A 365 -10.34 0.89 -8.95
N GLN A 366 -10.12 0.36 -10.16
CA GLN A 366 -10.09 -1.07 -10.44
C GLN A 366 -8.90 -1.76 -9.73
N PHE A 367 -8.87 -3.09 -9.70
CA PHE A 367 -7.78 -3.83 -9.05
C PHE A 367 -6.47 -3.73 -9.85
N ASP A 368 -6.56 -3.90 -11.16
CA ASP A 368 -5.41 -3.98 -12.03
C ASP A 368 -5.13 -2.63 -12.71
N SER A 369 -3.84 -2.37 -12.94
CA SER A 369 -3.35 -1.15 -13.60
C SER A 369 -2.98 -1.48 -15.04
N PHE A 370 -3.08 -0.49 -15.92
CA PHE A 370 -2.67 -0.63 -17.31
C PHE A 370 -1.18 -0.32 -17.48
N HIS A 371 -0.49 -1.15 -18.27
CA HIS A 371 0.89 -0.88 -18.69
C HIS A 371 1.07 -1.25 -20.16
N LYS A 372 1.62 -0.34 -20.96
CA LYS A 372 1.94 -0.60 -22.36
C LYS A 372 3.19 0.13 -22.79
N THR A 373 3.95 -0.49 -23.68
CA THR A 373 5.03 0.18 -24.41
C THR A 373 4.90 -0.12 -25.88
N VAL A 374 5.04 0.91 -26.71
CA VAL A 374 5.06 0.83 -28.17
C VAL A 374 6.27 1.59 -28.71
N GLN A 375 6.66 1.29 -29.94
CA GLN A 375 7.74 2.00 -30.63
C GLN A 375 7.15 2.97 -31.65
N THR A 376 7.84 4.08 -31.89
CA THR A 376 7.48 4.99 -32.97
C THR A 376 7.89 4.45 -34.33
N ASP A 377 7.05 4.68 -35.33
CA ASP A 377 7.35 4.37 -36.74
C ASP A 377 8.37 5.34 -37.35
N ASP A 378 8.67 5.16 -38.64
CA ASP A 378 9.61 5.98 -39.42
C ASP A 378 9.20 7.47 -39.51
N GLN A 379 7.93 7.77 -39.24
CA GLN A 379 7.37 9.11 -39.19
C GLN A 379 7.19 9.60 -37.75
N GLY A 380 7.81 8.92 -36.78
CA GLY A 380 7.76 9.26 -35.36
C GLY A 380 6.40 9.03 -34.72
N ARG A 381 5.45 8.38 -35.39
CA ARG A 381 4.08 8.18 -34.90
C ARG A 381 4.00 6.96 -33.99
N TYR A 382 3.15 7.03 -32.98
CA TYR A 382 2.81 5.89 -32.13
C TYR A 382 1.30 5.75 -31.97
N LEU A 383 0.85 4.51 -31.71
CA LEU A 383 -0.54 4.16 -31.43
C LEU A 383 -0.58 2.99 -30.45
N PHE A 384 -1.43 3.07 -29.43
CA PHE A 384 -1.81 1.93 -28.61
C PHE A 384 -3.26 2.05 -28.14
N ASN A 385 -3.84 0.93 -27.71
CA ASN A 385 -5.16 0.92 -27.10
C ASN A 385 -5.02 0.86 -25.57
N ALA A 386 -5.63 1.81 -24.89
CA ALA A 386 -5.52 2.07 -23.46
C ALA A 386 -6.79 1.61 -22.72
N GLU A 387 -6.67 1.19 -21.46
CA GLU A 387 -7.84 0.91 -20.63
C GLU A 387 -8.56 2.21 -20.21
N PRO A 388 -9.89 2.30 -20.38
CA PRO A 388 -10.63 3.48 -19.95
C PRO A 388 -10.79 3.54 -18.43
N ASN A 389 -11.36 4.65 -17.94
CA ASN A 389 -11.64 4.92 -16.52
C ASN A 389 -10.39 4.94 -15.63
N GLN A 390 -9.25 5.33 -16.22
CA GLN A 390 -7.96 5.43 -15.55
C GLN A 390 -7.31 6.80 -15.85
N VAL A 391 -6.52 7.30 -14.89
CA VAL A 391 -5.58 8.42 -15.10
C VAL A 391 -4.24 7.89 -15.59
N TYR A 392 -3.58 8.67 -16.45
CA TYR A 392 -2.39 8.21 -17.15
C TYR A 392 -1.13 9.02 -16.85
N LEU A 393 0.00 8.30 -16.89
CA LEU A 393 1.35 8.82 -17.00
C LEU A 393 1.98 8.22 -18.26
N MET A 394 2.51 9.07 -19.14
CA MET A 394 3.18 8.64 -20.35
C MET A 394 4.56 9.28 -20.47
N ILE A 395 5.53 8.49 -20.93
CA ILE A 395 6.91 8.93 -21.20
C ILE A 395 7.34 8.47 -22.59
N ALA A 396 8.24 9.22 -23.21
CA ALA A 396 8.89 8.84 -24.46
C ALA A 396 10.41 8.98 -24.34
N GLY A 397 11.15 8.02 -24.88
CA GLY A 397 12.60 8.12 -25.01
C GLY A 397 13.39 6.87 -24.63
N ASN A 398 14.67 6.88 -24.94
CA ASN A 398 15.66 5.83 -24.71
C ASN A 398 16.85 6.36 -23.89
N GLU A 399 18.00 5.67 -23.95
CA GLU A 399 19.22 6.05 -23.21
C GLU A 399 19.85 7.36 -23.70
N LYS A 400 19.62 7.71 -24.97
CA LYS A 400 20.16 8.93 -25.58
C LYS A 400 19.21 10.12 -25.44
N TRP A 401 17.91 9.86 -25.60
CA TRP A 401 16.88 10.88 -25.75
C TRP A 401 15.74 10.64 -24.80
N ARG A 402 15.23 11.69 -24.14
CA ARG A 402 14.05 11.63 -23.28
C ARG A 402 13.17 12.86 -23.47
N ALA A 403 11.88 12.73 -23.22
CA ALA A 403 10.94 13.85 -23.19
C ALA A 403 10.42 14.09 -21.77
N ALA A 404 9.86 15.29 -21.55
CA ALA A 404 9.02 15.53 -20.38
C ALA A 404 7.79 14.60 -20.41
N PRO A 405 7.31 14.13 -19.25
CA PRO A 405 6.18 13.22 -19.18
C PRO A 405 4.86 13.93 -19.48
N HIS A 406 3.93 13.22 -20.11
CA HIS A 406 2.51 13.60 -20.12
C HIS A 406 1.81 12.97 -18.94
N THR A 407 1.08 13.76 -18.16
CA THR A 407 0.27 13.27 -17.03
C THR A 407 -0.85 14.24 -16.67
N GLY A 408 -1.79 13.82 -15.81
CA GLY A 408 -2.93 14.65 -15.39
C GLY A 408 -4.12 14.57 -16.35
N PHE A 409 -4.23 13.51 -17.16
CA PHE A 409 -5.37 13.26 -18.02
C PHE A 409 -5.94 11.86 -17.78
N ALA A 410 -7.22 11.68 -18.11
CA ALA A 410 -7.91 10.40 -18.03
C ALA A 410 -8.31 9.91 -19.43
N VAL A 411 -8.35 8.59 -19.58
CA VAL A 411 -8.91 7.94 -20.78
C VAL A 411 -10.34 7.51 -20.46
N TRP A 412 -11.29 7.85 -21.34
CA TRP A 412 -12.72 7.57 -21.16
C TRP A 412 -13.23 6.59 -22.22
N PRO A 413 -14.23 5.74 -21.89
CA PRO A 413 -14.81 4.81 -22.83
C PRO A 413 -15.23 5.51 -24.13
N GLY A 414 -14.91 4.91 -25.27
CA GLY A 414 -15.29 5.41 -26.60
C GLY A 414 -14.69 6.77 -27.01
N THR A 415 -13.73 7.32 -26.25
CA THR A 415 -13.16 8.65 -26.50
C THR A 415 -11.66 8.58 -26.81
N PRO A 416 -11.28 8.39 -28.09
CA PRO A 416 -9.87 8.34 -28.49
C PRO A 416 -9.11 9.62 -28.14
N ILE A 417 -7.83 9.48 -27.79
CA ILE A 417 -6.91 10.60 -27.60
C ILE A 417 -5.95 10.65 -28.79
N GLN A 418 -5.83 11.82 -29.41
CA GLN A 418 -4.96 12.05 -30.57
C GLN A 418 -4.04 13.24 -30.32
N ASN A 419 -2.93 13.31 -31.06
CA ASN A 419 -1.96 14.41 -31.02
C ASN A 419 -1.32 14.61 -29.64
N LEU A 420 -1.12 13.54 -28.87
CA LEU A 420 -0.42 13.58 -27.60
C LEU A 420 1.11 13.58 -27.82
N ASP A 421 1.63 14.63 -28.44
CA ASP A 421 2.98 14.63 -29.00
C ASP A 421 4.08 14.82 -27.94
N PHE A 422 5.26 14.24 -28.18
CA PHE A 422 6.46 14.42 -27.37
C PHE A 422 7.58 15.12 -28.17
N LYS A 423 8.33 15.98 -27.49
CA LYS A 423 9.59 16.54 -27.99
C LYS A 423 10.75 16.00 -27.15
N LEU A 424 11.71 15.38 -27.81
CA LEU A 424 12.89 14.81 -27.17
C LEU A 424 13.94 15.88 -26.87
N GLN A 425 14.70 15.62 -25.82
CA GLN A 425 15.93 16.29 -25.43
C GLN A 425 16.95 15.24 -24.96
N PRO A 426 18.24 15.58 -24.82
CA PRO A 426 19.22 14.65 -24.27
C PRO A 426 18.78 14.09 -22.91
N ALA A 427 18.97 12.79 -22.70
CA ALA A 427 18.69 12.16 -21.42
C ALA A 427 19.73 12.59 -20.37
N THR A 428 19.29 12.70 -19.11
CA THR A 428 20.18 12.92 -17.97
C THR A 428 20.72 11.58 -17.49
N ARG A 429 22.04 11.47 -17.40
CA ARG A 429 22.72 10.29 -16.85
C ARG A 429 22.70 10.33 -15.33
N ILE A 430 21.95 9.43 -14.71
CA ILE A 430 22.01 9.21 -13.27
C ILE A 430 22.98 8.07 -13.03
N HIS A 431 24.01 8.30 -12.22
CA HIS A 431 24.99 7.26 -11.89
C HIS A 431 25.31 7.29 -10.41
N GLY A 432 26.00 6.26 -9.93
CA GLY A 432 26.51 6.22 -8.57
C GLY A 432 27.00 4.84 -8.21
N ARG A 433 27.36 4.68 -6.93
CA ARG A 433 27.93 3.46 -6.39
C ARG A 433 27.15 2.99 -5.17
N VAL A 434 27.01 1.67 -5.06
CA VAL A 434 26.48 1.00 -3.86
C VAL A 434 27.62 0.39 -3.09
N THR A 435 27.71 0.74 -1.81
CA THR A 435 28.71 0.21 -0.88
C THR A 435 28.08 -0.32 0.40
N VAL A 436 28.81 -1.18 1.11
CA VAL A 436 28.36 -1.79 2.36
C VAL A 436 29.47 -1.86 3.42
N GLY A 437 29.08 -1.64 4.68
CA GLY A 437 29.93 -1.82 5.85
C GLY A 437 31.04 -0.78 6.00
N SER A 438 31.77 -0.83 7.11
CA SER A 438 32.75 0.22 7.46
C SER A 438 33.92 0.39 6.49
N GLN A 439 34.17 -0.60 5.62
CA GLN A 439 35.23 -0.54 4.59
C GLN A 439 34.72 -0.06 3.22
N ASN A 440 33.44 0.30 3.11
CA ASN A 440 32.80 0.72 1.84
C ASN A 440 32.97 -0.33 0.72
N GLU A 441 32.78 -1.60 1.06
CA GLU A 441 32.92 -2.69 0.09
C GLU A 441 31.85 -2.56 -1.00
N PRO A 442 32.19 -2.75 -2.28
CA PRO A 442 31.23 -2.64 -3.37
C PRO A 442 30.19 -3.75 -3.32
N VAL A 443 28.94 -3.42 -3.66
CA VAL A 443 27.84 -4.39 -3.74
C VAL A 443 27.47 -4.65 -5.19
N ALA A 444 27.82 -5.83 -5.70
CA ALA A 444 27.44 -6.27 -7.04
C ALA A 444 26.00 -6.80 -7.11
N ASP A 445 25.40 -6.75 -8.31
CA ASP A 445 24.05 -7.24 -8.63
C ASP A 445 22.92 -6.58 -7.81
N GLN A 446 23.19 -5.44 -7.17
CA GLN A 446 22.20 -4.68 -6.41
C GLN A 446 21.24 -3.99 -7.38
N ARG A 447 19.94 -4.23 -7.20
CA ARG A 447 18.89 -3.53 -7.95
C ARG A 447 18.70 -2.11 -7.43
N ILE A 448 18.75 -1.15 -8.35
CA ILE A 448 18.39 0.25 -8.15
C ILE A 448 17.09 0.53 -8.91
N MET A 449 16.16 1.25 -8.28
CA MET A 449 14.87 1.59 -8.88
C MET A 449 14.60 3.09 -8.76
N ALA A 450 14.45 3.78 -9.88
CA ALA A 450 13.95 5.15 -9.94
C ALA A 450 12.48 5.15 -10.35
N PHE A 451 11.67 5.94 -9.66
CA PHE A 451 10.22 6.02 -9.85
C PHE A 451 9.84 7.43 -10.28
N ILE A 452 9.06 7.54 -11.34
CA ILE A 452 8.33 8.76 -11.69
C ILE A 452 6.84 8.53 -11.45
N ARG A 453 6.18 9.51 -10.83
CA ARG A 453 4.76 9.45 -10.53
C ARG A 453 4.02 10.52 -11.32
N GLY A 454 2.91 10.13 -11.91
CA GLY A 454 1.98 11.07 -12.52
C GLY A 454 1.17 11.83 -11.48
N GLN A 455 0.31 12.73 -11.94
CA GLN A 455 -0.67 13.36 -11.05
C GLN A 455 -1.69 12.33 -10.58
N ASP A 456 -2.05 12.37 -9.30
CA ASP A 456 -3.05 11.48 -8.72
C ASP A 456 -4.47 11.91 -9.12
N ALA A 457 -5.42 10.96 -9.09
CA ALA A 457 -6.82 11.21 -9.45
C ALA A 457 -7.60 11.99 -8.37
N HIS A 458 -7.10 12.08 -7.13
CA HIS A 458 -7.78 12.75 -6.02
C HIS A 458 -7.68 14.27 -6.13
N ASN A 459 -6.53 14.77 -6.61
CA ASN A 459 -6.22 16.19 -6.75
C ASN A 459 -6.61 16.78 -8.12
N GLN A 460 -7.26 15.99 -8.99
CA GLN A 460 -7.74 16.46 -10.30
C GLN A 460 -8.93 17.40 -10.15
N LYS A 461 -8.85 18.57 -10.80
CA LYS A 461 -9.93 19.57 -10.79
C LYS A 461 -10.90 19.41 -11.96
N ASP A 462 -10.40 18.90 -13.08
CA ASP A 462 -11.13 18.92 -14.35
C ASP A 462 -12.02 17.68 -14.55
N PHE A 463 -11.76 16.60 -13.80
CA PHE A 463 -12.54 15.37 -13.90
C PHE A 463 -12.51 14.56 -12.60
N LYS A 464 -13.42 13.60 -12.49
CA LYS A 464 -13.48 12.63 -11.38
C LYS A 464 -13.69 11.22 -11.94
N LEU A 465 -12.76 10.32 -11.65
CA LEU A 465 -12.89 8.91 -12.07
C LEU A 465 -14.08 8.21 -11.37
N PRO A 466 -14.76 7.27 -12.05
CA PRO A 466 -15.81 6.45 -11.45
C PRO A 466 -15.21 5.57 -10.34
N ASN A 467 -15.90 5.52 -9.20
CA ASN A 467 -15.51 4.72 -8.05
C ASN A 467 -16.72 3.96 -7.47
N PRO A 468 -17.31 3.02 -8.24
CA PRO A 468 -18.55 2.34 -7.86
C PRO A 468 -18.43 1.50 -6.59
N THR A 469 -17.22 1.06 -6.24
CA THR A 469 -16.95 0.26 -5.04
C THR A 469 -16.61 1.12 -3.82
N HIS A 470 -16.59 2.45 -3.94
CA HIS A 470 -16.15 3.39 -2.91
C HIS A 470 -14.77 3.02 -2.34
N SER A 471 -13.86 2.60 -3.21
CA SER A 471 -12.47 2.32 -2.88
C SER A 471 -11.76 3.58 -2.36
N ASN A 472 -10.92 3.45 -1.32
CA ASN A 472 -10.02 4.55 -0.88
C ASN A 472 -8.62 4.41 -1.48
N ARG A 473 -8.45 3.52 -2.47
CA ARG A 473 -7.16 3.34 -3.13
C ARG A 473 -6.66 4.70 -3.55
N TRP A 474 -5.42 5.02 -3.19
CA TRP A 474 -4.74 6.16 -3.76
C TRP A 474 -4.44 5.85 -5.23
N VAL A 475 -5.12 6.54 -6.14
CA VAL A 475 -5.02 6.29 -7.58
C VAL A 475 -3.99 7.26 -8.15
N GLN A 476 -2.80 6.74 -8.46
CA GLN A 476 -1.71 7.50 -9.05
C GLN A 476 -0.89 6.60 -9.98
N PRO A 477 -0.75 6.94 -11.27
CA PRO A 477 0.05 6.16 -12.19
C PRO A 477 1.55 6.37 -11.91
N GLN A 478 2.36 5.33 -12.10
CA GLN A 478 3.77 5.33 -11.74
C GLN A 478 4.60 4.41 -12.64
N LEU A 479 5.65 4.95 -13.25
CA LEU A 479 6.63 4.19 -14.01
C LEU A 479 7.92 3.97 -13.22
N VAL A 480 8.59 2.84 -13.46
CA VAL A 480 9.80 2.43 -12.73
C VAL A 480 10.95 2.16 -13.70
N PHE A 481 12.07 2.84 -13.49
CA PHE A 481 13.34 2.59 -14.17
C PHE A 481 14.25 1.79 -13.28
N GLN A 482 15.01 0.85 -13.84
CA GLN A 482 15.80 -0.09 -13.07
C GLN A 482 17.21 -0.24 -13.63
N ALA A 483 18.17 -0.31 -12.71
CA ALA A 483 19.56 -0.66 -13.00
C ALA A 483 20.02 -1.75 -12.03
N GLN A 484 21.10 -2.42 -12.40
CA GLN A 484 21.82 -3.35 -11.53
C GLN A 484 23.26 -2.87 -11.42
N THR A 485 23.85 -3.02 -10.24
CA THR A 485 25.25 -2.66 -10.05
C THR A 485 26.20 -3.69 -10.67
N ASP A 486 27.33 -3.21 -11.19
CA ASP A 486 28.45 -4.05 -11.64
C ASP A 486 29.26 -4.64 -10.47
N GLU A 487 30.33 -5.38 -10.76
CA GLU A 487 31.23 -5.97 -9.74
C GLU A 487 31.89 -4.92 -8.83
N GLN A 488 32.01 -3.67 -9.28
CA GLN A 488 32.56 -2.54 -8.54
C GLN A 488 31.48 -1.74 -7.81
N GLY A 489 30.22 -2.18 -7.88
CA GLY A 489 29.08 -1.54 -7.23
C GLY A 489 28.51 -0.35 -7.99
N ASN A 490 28.98 -0.06 -9.21
CA ASN A 490 28.51 1.09 -9.98
C ASN A 490 27.22 0.78 -10.72
N TYR A 491 26.36 1.77 -10.88
CA TYR A 491 25.16 1.67 -11.70
C TYR A 491 24.95 2.95 -12.51
N GLU A 492 24.17 2.84 -13.59
CA GLU A 492 23.68 4.00 -14.33
C GLU A 492 22.26 3.82 -14.85
N LEU A 493 21.56 4.94 -14.99
CA LEU A 493 20.20 5.10 -15.51
C LEU A 493 20.14 6.35 -16.39
N PHE A 494 19.27 6.35 -17.39
CA PHE A 494 19.07 7.50 -18.28
C PHE A 494 17.62 7.99 -18.19
N LEU A 495 17.42 9.15 -17.56
CA LEU A 495 16.11 9.68 -17.19
C LEU A 495 15.81 11.00 -17.92
N GLY A 496 14.53 11.31 -18.10
CA GLY A 496 14.08 12.59 -18.67
C GLY A 496 13.74 13.60 -17.58
N PRO A 497 13.33 14.83 -17.95
CA PRO A 497 12.80 15.81 -17.01
C PRO A 497 11.69 15.25 -16.13
N GLY A 498 11.64 15.73 -14.89
CA GLY A 498 10.58 15.40 -13.95
C GLY A 498 11.07 15.18 -12.53
N THR A 499 10.12 14.90 -11.64
CA THR A 499 10.38 14.60 -10.23
C THR A 499 10.42 13.10 -10.01
N TYR A 500 11.52 12.63 -9.46
CA TYR A 500 11.78 11.21 -9.23
C TYR A 500 11.98 10.91 -7.75
N SER A 501 11.72 9.67 -7.38
CA SER A 501 12.31 9.05 -6.19
C SER A 501 13.16 7.85 -6.61
N ILE A 502 14.39 7.73 -6.12
CA ILE A 502 15.26 6.59 -6.35
C ILE A 502 15.48 5.80 -5.07
N ARG A 503 15.54 4.47 -5.21
CA ARG A 503 15.69 3.52 -4.13
C ARG A 503 16.78 2.51 -4.49
N GLY A 504 17.71 2.29 -3.57
CA GLY A 504 18.73 1.25 -3.62
C GLY A 504 18.45 0.11 -2.63
N PRO A 505 19.48 -0.37 -1.91
CA PRO A 505 19.34 -1.39 -0.86
C PRO A 505 18.19 -1.07 0.11
N SER A 506 17.47 -2.09 0.59
CA SER A 506 16.30 -1.98 1.48
C SER A 506 16.60 -1.30 2.82
N GLN A 507 17.87 -1.26 3.19
CA GLN A 507 18.39 -0.61 4.40
C GLN A 507 18.65 0.88 4.22
N THR A 508 18.69 1.37 2.98
CA THR A 508 18.91 2.79 2.69
C THR A 508 17.58 3.54 2.52
N PRO A 509 17.52 4.83 2.89
CA PRO A 509 16.34 5.65 2.63
C PRO A 509 16.16 5.87 1.12
N SER A 510 14.91 6.06 0.69
CA SER A 510 14.62 6.51 -0.67
C SER A 510 14.98 7.99 -0.81
N GLN A 511 15.64 8.37 -1.90
CA GLN A 511 16.04 9.74 -2.18
C GLN A 511 15.12 10.36 -3.22
N LYS A 512 14.72 11.63 -3.04
CA LYS A 512 13.91 12.37 -4.01
C LYS A 512 14.76 13.41 -4.72
N PHE A 513 14.56 13.58 -6.02
CA PHE A 513 15.27 14.59 -6.80
C PHE A 513 14.44 15.02 -8.00
N GLU A 514 14.80 16.17 -8.54
CA GLU A 514 14.23 16.71 -9.78
C GLU A 514 15.32 16.72 -10.86
N ILE A 515 14.89 16.50 -12.09
CA ILE A 515 15.67 16.69 -13.32
C ILE A 515 15.00 17.79 -14.11
N THR A 516 15.76 18.82 -14.45
CA THR A 516 15.31 19.93 -15.30
C THR A 516 16.09 19.94 -16.61
N ASN A 517 17.39 20.24 -16.54
CA ASN A 517 18.29 20.33 -17.70
C ASN A 517 19.71 19.80 -17.42
N GLU A 518 19.94 19.16 -16.27
CA GLU A 518 21.26 18.62 -15.95
C GLU A 518 21.66 17.48 -16.91
N THR A 519 22.94 17.41 -17.27
CA THR A 519 23.47 16.31 -18.12
C THR A 519 23.72 15.04 -17.32
N GLU A 520 24.14 15.18 -16.07
CA GLU A 520 24.41 14.06 -15.17
C GLU A 520 24.09 14.40 -13.71
N LYS A 521 23.88 13.35 -12.90
CA LYS A 521 23.65 13.45 -11.47
C LYS A 521 24.17 12.20 -10.77
N GLU A 522 25.02 12.39 -9.76
CA GLU A 522 25.54 11.31 -8.94
C GLU A 522 24.65 11.05 -7.72
N ILE A 523 24.32 9.79 -7.46
CA ILE A 523 23.52 9.36 -6.31
C ILE A 523 24.10 8.06 -5.75
N ASP A 524 24.79 8.15 -4.62
CA ASP A 524 25.37 6.97 -3.96
C ASP A 524 24.42 6.36 -2.92
N PHE A 525 24.64 5.06 -2.67
CA PHE A 525 23.99 4.33 -1.59
C PHE A 525 25.06 3.66 -0.71
N HIS A 526 24.96 3.87 0.59
CA HIS A 526 25.77 3.16 1.58
C HIS A 526 24.85 2.45 2.57
N ALA A 527 25.04 1.14 2.73
CA ALA A 527 24.34 0.34 3.73
C ALA A 527 25.28 -0.11 4.85
N ASP A 528 24.83 -0.12 6.10
CA ASP A 528 25.69 -0.53 7.22
C ASP A 528 26.07 -2.02 7.17
N ARG A 529 25.24 -2.84 6.51
CA ARG A 529 25.37 -4.30 6.46
C ARG A 529 24.76 -4.87 5.17
N PRO A 530 25.12 -6.11 4.79
CA PRO A 530 24.52 -6.78 3.63
C PRO A 530 22.99 -6.93 3.75
N GLU A 531 22.30 -7.09 2.62
CA GLU A 531 20.85 -7.32 2.60
C GLU A 531 20.43 -8.59 3.35
N THR A 532 21.19 -9.67 3.20
CA THR A 532 20.92 -10.97 3.82
C THR A 532 22.09 -11.48 4.63
N GLY A 533 21.80 -12.39 5.56
CA GLY A 533 22.79 -13.14 6.30
C GLY A 533 22.20 -14.38 6.96
N ILE A 534 23.06 -15.20 7.53
CA ILE A 534 22.67 -16.48 8.16
C ILE A 534 22.31 -16.25 9.63
N LEU A 535 21.12 -16.71 10.01
CA LEU A 535 20.70 -16.91 11.38
C LEU A 535 20.77 -18.41 11.71
N THR A 536 21.43 -18.72 12.81
CA THR A 536 21.37 -20.04 13.44
C THR A 536 20.60 -19.93 14.74
N GLY A 537 19.84 -20.96 15.10
CA GLY A 537 19.15 -20.92 16.37
C GLY A 537 18.70 -22.27 16.87
N SER A 538 18.13 -22.26 18.07
CA SER A 538 17.54 -23.43 18.70
C SER A 538 16.22 -23.08 19.37
N VAL A 539 15.27 -24.01 19.31
CA VAL A 539 14.01 -23.93 20.04
C VAL A 539 14.09 -24.88 21.23
N VAL A 540 13.78 -24.36 22.42
CA VAL A 540 13.92 -25.10 23.68
C VAL A 540 12.69 -24.92 24.57
N THR A 541 12.40 -25.88 25.45
CA THR A 541 11.42 -25.73 26.53
C THR A 541 12.03 -24.98 27.73
N GLY A 542 11.30 -24.91 28.87
CA GLY A 542 11.64 -24.16 30.09
C GLY A 542 12.96 -24.55 30.79
N ASP A 543 13.05 -24.42 32.11
CA ASP A 543 14.30 -24.67 32.86
C ASP A 543 14.30 -26.08 33.52
N PRO A 544 15.23 -27.00 33.19
CA PRO A 544 16.34 -26.84 32.25
C PRO A 544 15.93 -26.93 30.76
N PRO A 545 16.58 -26.16 29.86
CA PRO A 545 16.20 -26.12 28.44
C PRO A 545 16.32 -27.48 27.75
N GLN A 546 15.21 -28.01 27.23
CA GLN A 546 15.21 -29.21 26.39
C GLN A 546 14.93 -28.86 24.93
N PRO A 547 15.69 -29.39 23.96
CA PRO A 547 15.49 -29.10 22.55
C PRO A 547 14.13 -29.60 22.03
N VAL A 548 13.51 -28.81 21.16
CA VAL A 548 12.19 -29.12 20.57
C VAL A 548 12.35 -29.44 19.09
N ALA A 549 12.20 -30.70 18.73
CA ALA A 549 12.24 -31.18 17.36
C ALA A 549 11.04 -30.71 16.54
N GLU A 550 11.28 -30.45 15.24
CA GLU A 550 10.25 -30.13 14.25
C GLU A 550 9.33 -28.95 14.63
N ALA A 551 9.81 -28.04 15.48
CA ALA A 551 9.13 -26.79 15.77
C ALA A 551 9.15 -25.91 14.52
N GLN A 552 8.02 -25.25 14.25
CA GLN A 552 7.86 -24.30 13.15
C GLN A 552 8.24 -22.91 13.63
N ILE A 553 9.07 -22.21 12.87
CA ILE A 553 9.48 -20.83 13.13
C ILE A 553 8.92 -19.93 12.03
N THR A 554 8.26 -18.85 12.43
CA THR A 554 7.87 -17.75 11.55
C THR A 554 8.51 -16.45 12.03
N GLY A 555 9.04 -15.62 11.14
CA GLY A 555 9.64 -14.33 11.47
C GLY A 555 9.00 -13.19 10.70
N ILE A 556 8.51 -12.18 11.42
CA ILE A 556 7.91 -10.98 10.84
C ILE A 556 8.93 -9.84 10.97
N TYR A 557 9.40 -9.31 9.86
CA TYR A 557 10.37 -8.21 9.86
C TYR A 557 9.71 -6.90 10.24
N ARG A 558 10.35 -6.14 11.12
CA ARG A 558 9.93 -4.78 11.50
C ARG A 558 10.45 -3.73 10.52
N LYS A 559 10.24 -3.97 9.22
CA LYS A 559 10.65 -3.07 8.13
C LYS A 559 9.66 -3.15 6.98
N SER A 560 9.07 -2.03 6.59
CA SER A 560 8.09 -1.98 5.48
C SER A 560 8.63 -2.41 4.12
N LEU A 561 9.95 -2.38 3.95
CA LEU A 561 10.64 -2.72 2.70
C LEU A 561 11.09 -4.19 2.63
N SER A 562 10.89 -4.99 3.68
CA SER A 562 11.26 -6.40 3.67
C SER A 562 10.37 -7.21 2.73
N VAL A 563 10.94 -8.21 2.07
CA VAL A 563 10.21 -9.12 1.18
C VAL A 563 9.82 -10.40 1.91
N GLY A 564 8.52 -10.60 2.15
CA GLY A 564 7.98 -11.81 2.77
C GLY A 564 8.35 -12.00 4.24
N ASP A 565 7.78 -13.04 4.85
CA ASP A 565 8.11 -13.47 6.22
C ASP A 565 9.19 -14.58 6.18
N LEU A 566 9.99 -14.68 7.25
CA LEU A 566 10.94 -15.77 7.44
C LEU A 566 10.19 -17.04 7.87
N GLY A 567 10.53 -18.19 7.31
CA GLY A 567 10.07 -19.50 7.75
C GLY A 567 11.25 -20.46 7.97
N ALA A 568 11.22 -21.25 9.05
CA ALA A 568 12.17 -22.33 9.28
C ALA A 568 11.56 -23.48 10.09
N THR A 569 12.15 -24.67 10.06
CA THR A 569 11.78 -25.80 10.92
C THR A 569 13.00 -26.33 11.67
N THR A 570 12.85 -26.69 12.94
CA THR A 570 13.95 -27.31 13.69
C THR A 570 14.22 -28.75 13.25
N SER A 571 15.50 -29.14 13.25
CA SER A 571 15.94 -30.54 13.19
C SER A 571 15.60 -31.29 14.48
N GLN A 572 15.88 -32.60 14.50
CA GLN A 572 15.57 -33.48 15.64
C GLN A 572 16.28 -33.09 16.95
N ASP A 573 17.39 -32.36 16.88
CA ASP A 573 18.11 -31.77 18.02
C ASP A 573 17.64 -30.34 18.36
N GLY A 574 16.52 -29.90 17.80
CA GLY A 574 15.89 -28.61 18.09
C GLY A 574 16.59 -27.40 17.47
N ARG A 575 17.46 -27.58 16.48
CA ARG A 575 18.22 -26.50 15.83
C ARG A 575 17.64 -26.09 14.48
N PHE A 576 17.80 -24.84 14.09
CA PHE A 576 17.48 -24.36 12.75
C PHE A 576 18.60 -23.48 12.19
N LYS A 577 18.64 -23.36 10.86
CA LYS A 577 19.55 -22.46 10.15
C LYS A 577 18.83 -21.88 8.96
N ALA A 578 18.73 -20.56 8.90
CA ALA A 578 18.02 -19.88 7.83
C ALA A 578 18.78 -18.64 7.34
N GLU A 579 18.78 -18.43 6.03
CA GLU A 579 19.10 -17.14 5.45
C GLU A 579 17.93 -16.18 5.68
N ARG A 580 18.24 -14.96 6.13
CA ARG A 580 17.25 -13.93 6.45
C ARG A 580 17.68 -12.56 5.94
N GLN A 581 16.72 -11.66 5.79
CA GLN A 581 17.02 -10.23 5.61
C GLN A 581 17.53 -9.64 6.93
N LEU A 582 18.59 -8.83 6.91
CA LEU A 582 19.21 -8.26 8.11
C LEU A 582 18.45 -7.01 8.60
N HIS A 583 17.17 -7.20 8.94
CA HIS A 583 16.30 -6.23 9.62
C HIS A 583 15.96 -6.74 11.03
N PRO A 584 15.48 -5.89 11.95
CA PRO A 584 14.84 -6.39 13.17
C PRO A 584 13.68 -7.33 12.81
N VAL A 585 13.54 -8.44 13.53
CA VAL A 585 12.53 -9.46 13.25
C VAL A 585 11.95 -10.02 14.55
N VAL A 586 10.63 -10.19 14.57
CA VAL A 586 9.92 -10.88 15.63
C VAL A 586 9.74 -12.33 15.22
N LEU A 587 10.43 -13.24 15.91
CA LEU A 587 10.39 -14.68 15.69
C LEU A 587 9.36 -15.32 16.60
N TYR A 588 8.47 -16.10 16.02
CA TYR A 588 7.50 -16.97 16.68
C TYR A 588 7.88 -18.42 16.41
N ALA A 589 8.05 -19.21 17.46
CA ALA A 589 8.22 -20.66 17.35
C ALA A 589 7.01 -21.38 17.94
N GLU A 590 6.55 -22.43 17.25
CA GLU A 590 5.44 -23.29 17.69
C GLU A 590 5.86 -24.76 17.59
N SER A 591 5.54 -25.55 18.63
CA SER A 591 5.81 -26.99 18.62
C SER A 591 4.98 -27.71 17.55
N LYS A 592 5.48 -28.84 17.03
CA LYS A 592 4.78 -29.64 16.00
C LYS A 592 3.35 -30.02 16.39
N ASP A 593 3.11 -30.29 17.67
CA ASP A 593 1.79 -30.64 18.22
C ASP A 593 0.90 -29.43 18.52
N LYS A 594 1.40 -28.21 18.27
CA LYS A 594 0.73 -26.92 18.48
C LYS A 594 0.24 -26.70 19.92
N LYS A 595 0.99 -27.20 20.89
CA LYS A 595 0.68 -27.00 22.33
C LYS A 595 1.55 -25.95 23.00
N MET A 596 2.71 -25.67 22.43
CA MET A 596 3.68 -24.73 22.99
C MET A 596 4.10 -23.72 21.95
N ALA A 597 4.32 -22.49 22.40
CA ALA A 597 4.93 -21.46 21.56
C ALA A 597 5.75 -20.47 22.39
N GLY A 598 6.50 -19.65 21.67
CA GLY A 598 7.34 -18.60 22.23
C GLY A 598 7.65 -17.55 21.18
N VAL A 599 7.88 -16.33 21.65
CA VAL A 599 8.22 -15.19 20.79
C VAL A 599 9.48 -14.53 21.31
N VAL A 600 10.39 -14.20 20.40
CA VAL A 600 11.57 -13.38 20.68
C VAL A 600 11.75 -12.36 19.58
N GLU A 601 12.21 -11.17 19.94
CA GLU A 601 12.63 -10.16 18.97
C GLU A 601 14.15 -10.13 18.90
N ILE A 602 14.69 -10.10 17.68
CA ILE A 602 16.13 -9.99 17.44
C ILE A 602 16.45 -8.80 16.54
N GLY A 603 17.58 -8.16 16.81
CA GLY A 603 18.12 -7.08 16.00
C GLY A 603 18.67 -7.56 14.64
N PRO A 604 19.03 -6.63 13.74
CA PRO A 604 19.54 -6.94 12.40
C PRO A 604 20.87 -7.72 12.43
N ASP A 605 21.72 -7.48 13.43
CA ASP A 605 23.07 -8.07 13.52
C ASP A 605 23.13 -9.40 14.28
N THR A 606 22.00 -9.90 14.79
CA THR A 606 21.93 -11.17 15.52
C THR A 606 22.18 -12.36 14.60
N LYS A 607 23.21 -13.15 14.92
CA LYS A 607 23.62 -14.38 14.17
C LYS A 607 23.15 -15.68 14.81
N THR A 608 22.90 -15.65 16.11
CA THR A 608 22.51 -16.80 16.94
C THR A 608 21.33 -16.43 17.83
N VAL A 609 20.32 -17.30 17.95
CA VAL A 609 19.16 -17.08 18.83
C VAL A 609 18.68 -18.36 19.48
N THR A 610 18.25 -18.28 20.74
CA THR A 610 17.49 -19.33 21.41
C THR A 610 16.06 -18.85 21.61
N ILE A 611 15.08 -19.63 21.16
CA ILE A 611 13.65 -19.33 21.29
C ILE A 611 13.07 -20.25 22.37
N PRO A 612 12.85 -19.75 23.60
CA PRO A 612 12.17 -20.53 24.62
C PRO A 612 10.67 -20.62 24.29
N ILE A 613 10.11 -21.82 24.36
CA ILE A 613 8.67 -22.06 24.18
C ILE A 613 8.06 -22.66 25.43
N GLN A 614 6.78 -22.35 25.65
CA GLN A 614 6.01 -22.84 26.80
C GLN A 614 4.57 -23.14 26.38
N PRO A 615 3.81 -23.90 27.18
CA PRO A 615 2.41 -24.17 26.89
C PRO A 615 1.60 -22.89 26.70
N PHE A 616 0.70 -22.88 25.72
CA PHE A 616 -0.21 -21.77 25.51
C PHE A 616 -1.11 -21.51 26.72
N GLY A 617 -1.42 -20.23 26.96
CA GLY A 617 -2.53 -19.82 27.81
C GLY A 617 -3.86 -19.74 27.04
N SER A 618 -4.93 -19.44 27.78
CA SER A 618 -6.25 -19.14 27.24
C SER A 618 -6.89 -17.97 27.99
N ALA A 619 -7.94 -17.39 27.44
CA ALA A 619 -8.72 -16.37 28.12
C ALA A 619 -10.21 -16.57 27.83
N ARG A 620 -11.08 -16.17 28.76
CA ARG A 620 -12.52 -16.13 28.53
C ARG A 620 -13.14 -14.85 29.05
N GLY A 621 -14.29 -14.49 28.51
CA GLY A 621 -15.04 -13.33 28.94
C GLY A 621 -16.46 -13.38 28.42
N GLN A 622 -17.24 -12.35 28.76
CA GLN A 622 -18.60 -12.17 28.28
C GLN A 622 -18.71 -10.82 27.57
N LEU A 623 -19.14 -10.84 26.31
CA LEU A 623 -19.37 -9.63 25.54
C LEU A 623 -20.80 -9.11 25.79
N ILE A 624 -20.92 -7.86 26.23
CA ILE A 624 -22.18 -7.17 26.49
C ILE A 624 -22.30 -5.89 25.64
N ASP A 625 -23.52 -5.47 25.30
CA ASP A 625 -23.75 -4.17 24.67
C ASP A 625 -23.54 -3.04 25.68
N GLU A 626 -22.75 -2.03 25.31
CA GLU A 626 -22.37 -0.90 26.19
C GLU A 626 -23.58 -0.15 26.80
N VAL A 627 -24.75 -0.16 26.16
CA VAL A 627 -25.90 0.62 26.62
C VAL A 627 -26.98 -0.23 27.26
N THR A 628 -27.27 -1.39 26.69
CA THR A 628 -28.33 -2.27 27.20
C THR A 628 -27.83 -3.25 28.23
N GLU A 629 -26.50 -3.40 28.36
CA GLU A 629 -25.81 -4.42 29.18
C GLU A 629 -26.22 -5.87 28.80
N ALA A 630 -26.96 -6.04 27.71
CA ALA A 630 -27.43 -7.33 27.26
C ALA A 630 -26.30 -8.12 26.59
N PRO A 631 -26.26 -9.46 26.75
CA PRO A 631 -25.26 -10.28 26.07
C PRO A 631 -25.37 -10.22 24.55
N VAL A 632 -24.22 -10.17 23.87
CA VAL A 632 -24.16 -10.09 22.40
C VAL A 632 -23.91 -11.48 21.81
N ASN A 633 -24.88 -12.04 21.10
CA ASN A 633 -24.81 -13.39 20.53
C ASN A 633 -24.11 -13.44 19.15
N ASN A 634 -23.38 -14.53 18.89
CA ASN A 634 -22.75 -14.89 17.62
C ASN A 634 -21.91 -13.76 17.00
N ARG A 635 -21.16 -13.06 17.86
CA ARG A 635 -20.35 -11.93 17.49
C ARG A 635 -18.92 -12.37 17.23
N GLU A 636 -18.43 -12.09 16.03
CA GLU A 636 -17.04 -12.37 15.65
C GLU A 636 -16.07 -11.41 16.36
N LEU A 637 -15.10 -12.00 17.05
CA LEU A 637 -14.00 -11.35 17.74
C LEU A 637 -12.69 -11.79 17.11
N ARG A 638 -11.76 -10.85 16.92
CA ARG A 638 -10.39 -11.12 16.49
C ARG A 638 -9.43 -10.68 17.58
N TYR A 639 -8.49 -11.54 17.94
CA TYR A 639 -7.46 -11.24 18.93
C TYR A 639 -6.07 -11.47 18.36
N GLY A 640 -5.08 -10.73 18.85
CA GLY A 640 -3.68 -10.94 18.51
C GLY A 640 -2.76 -9.84 19.02
N VAL A 641 -1.46 -10.08 18.84
CA VAL A 641 -0.37 -9.20 19.23
C VAL A 641 -0.08 -8.21 18.10
N LYS A 642 0.19 -6.95 18.42
CA LYS A 642 0.59 -5.93 17.44
C LYS A 642 2.09 -6.08 17.14
N VAL A 643 2.44 -6.44 15.92
CA VAL A 643 3.83 -6.44 15.44
C VAL A 643 4.03 -5.23 14.54
N HIS A 644 4.77 -4.23 15.01
CA HIS A 644 5.00 -2.98 14.28
C HIS A 644 5.99 -3.17 13.12
N ILE A 645 5.61 -2.69 11.92
CA ILE A 645 6.40 -2.82 10.69
C ILE A 645 7.31 -1.58 10.54
N GLY A 646 8.16 -1.39 11.55
CA GLY A 646 9.03 -0.23 11.73
C GLY A 646 9.30 -0.01 13.23
N ASP A 647 9.48 1.25 13.61
CA ASP A 647 9.47 1.67 15.02
C ASP A 647 8.08 1.43 15.66
N ASP A 648 7.95 1.70 16.96
CA ASP A 648 6.71 1.47 17.72
C ASP A 648 5.55 2.41 17.30
N ASN A 649 5.83 3.45 16.51
CA ASN A 649 4.83 4.36 15.95
C ASN A 649 4.41 3.96 14.52
N ALA A 650 5.09 2.98 13.91
CA ALA A 650 4.78 2.51 12.57
C ALA A 650 3.47 1.70 12.54
N PRO A 651 2.83 1.58 11.36
CA PRO A 651 1.71 0.65 11.18
C PRO A 651 2.10 -0.77 11.61
N TRP A 652 1.14 -1.49 12.21
CA TRP A 652 1.36 -2.84 12.72
C TRP A 652 0.52 -3.88 11.99
N ARG A 653 0.95 -5.13 12.14
CA ARG A 653 0.18 -6.33 11.79
C ARG A 653 -0.29 -7.02 13.05
N THR A 654 -1.57 -7.38 13.12
CA THR A 654 -2.09 -8.27 14.18
C THR A 654 -1.68 -9.71 13.90
N SER A 655 -0.89 -10.29 14.80
CA SER A 655 -0.23 -11.60 14.66
C SER A 655 -0.42 -12.47 15.91
N PHE A 656 -0.02 -13.74 15.84
CA PHE A 656 0.03 -14.68 16.98
C PHE A 656 -1.28 -14.80 17.78
N GLY A 657 -2.42 -14.69 17.10
CA GLY A 657 -3.75 -14.84 17.69
C GLY A 657 -4.74 -15.44 16.71
N GLY A 658 -6.04 -15.28 16.95
CA GLY A 658 -7.07 -15.96 16.18
C GLY A 658 -8.40 -15.23 16.14
N THR A 659 -9.43 -16.01 15.80
CA THR A 659 -10.84 -15.58 15.79
C THR A 659 -11.62 -16.39 16.82
N ALA A 660 -12.55 -15.74 17.50
CA ALA A 660 -13.52 -16.36 18.40
C ALA A 660 -14.93 -15.84 18.09
N PHE A 661 -15.94 -16.56 18.55
CA PHE A 661 -17.34 -16.16 18.45
C PHE A 661 -17.99 -16.21 19.81
N THR A 662 -18.88 -15.27 20.09
CA THR A 662 -19.69 -15.31 21.31
C THR A 662 -20.84 -16.30 21.18
N ASP A 663 -21.17 -17.00 22.27
CA ASP A 663 -22.36 -17.83 22.35
C ASP A 663 -23.65 -17.02 22.59
N LYS A 664 -24.78 -17.71 22.78
CA LYS A 664 -26.09 -17.06 23.04
C LYS A 664 -26.12 -16.20 24.30
N SER A 665 -25.23 -16.47 25.25
CA SER A 665 -25.09 -15.75 26.52
C SER A 665 -23.91 -14.77 26.46
N GLY A 666 -23.35 -14.49 25.28
CA GLY A 666 -22.25 -13.54 25.09
C GLY A 666 -20.87 -14.08 25.46
N HIS A 667 -20.74 -15.32 25.93
CA HIS A 667 -19.46 -15.85 26.37
C HIS A 667 -18.57 -16.21 25.19
N PHE A 668 -17.27 -15.98 25.34
CA PHE A 668 -16.27 -16.33 24.35
C PHE A 668 -15.02 -16.92 25.02
N GLU A 669 -14.28 -17.73 24.25
CA GLU A 669 -13.01 -18.31 24.66
C GLU A 669 -11.93 -17.99 23.61
N LEU A 670 -10.79 -17.48 24.07
CA LEU A 670 -9.60 -17.20 23.28
C LEU A 670 -8.56 -18.28 23.61
N LYS A 671 -7.98 -18.91 22.58
CA LYS A 671 -7.07 -20.06 22.71
C LYS A 671 -5.70 -19.72 22.14
N ASN A 672 -4.71 -20.56 22.44
CA ASN A 672 -3.37 -20.48 21.86
C ASN A 672 -2.68 -19.13 22.13
N LEU A 673 -2.80 -18.62 23.36
CA LEU A 673 -2.19 -17.35 23.74
C LEU A 673 -0.75 -17.57 24.18
N VAL A 674 0.20 -16.84 23.58
CA VAL A 674 1.59 -16.87 24.01
C VAL A 674 1.71 -16.06 25.29
N VAL A 675 2.17 -16.72 26.35
CA VAL A 675 2.34 -16.13 27.68
C VAL A 675 3.34 -14.95 27.64
N GLY A 676 2.99 -13.86 28.31
CA GLY A 676 3.81 -12.65 28.43
C GLY A 676 3.67 -11.63 27.29
N LEU A 677 2.82 -11.88 26.29
CA LEU A 677 2.55 -10.91 25.22
C LEU A 677 1.25 -10.15 25.44
N GLU A 678 1.22 -8.87 25.10
CA GLU A 678 -0.02 -8.08 25.11
C GLU A 678 -0.89 -8.39 23.89
N TYR A 679 -2.12 -8.78 24.13
CA TYR A 679 -3.13 -9.07 23.13
C TYR A 679 -4.15 -7.94 23.05
N GLY A 680 -4.41 -7.46 21.83
CA GLY A 680 -5.60 -6.67 21.54
C GLY A 680 -6.76 -7.57 21.12
N LEU A 681 -7.93 -7.39 21.73
CA LEU A 681 -9.21 -8.02 21.37
C LEU A 681 -10.08 -7.01 20.63
N SER A 682 -10.54 -7.37 19.43
CA SER A 682 -11.32 -6.48 18.57
C SER A 682 -12.61 -7.12 18.07
N LEU A 683 -13.67 -6.32 18.01
CA LEU A 683 -14.89 -6.68 17.30
C LEU A 683 -14.67 -6.60 15.79
N VAL A 684 -15.13 -7.62 15.07
CA VAL A 684 -15.11 -7.63 13.60
C VAL A 684 -16.43 -7.06 13.06
N ASN A 685 -16.35 -5.93 12.38
CA ASN A 685 -17.45 -5.29 11.68
C ASN A 685 -17.38 -5.64 10.21
N ARG A 686 -18.28 -6.52 9.77
CA ARG A 686 -18.46 -6.84 8.35
C ARG A 686 -19.47 -5.89 7.72
N PRO A 687 -19.23 -5.42 6.49
CA PRO A 687 -20.23 -4.66 5.75
C PRO A 687 -21.47 -5.54 5.51
N GLU A 688 -22.65 -4.90 5.44
CA GLU A 688 -23.88 -5.60 5.10
C GLU A 688 -23.79 -6.24 3.71
N LYS A 689 -24.40 -7.42 3.57
CA LYS A 689 -24.39 -8.18 2.32
C LYS A 689 -24.93 -7.33 1.17
N GLY A 690 -24.16 -7.19 0.09
CA GLY A 690 -24.54 -6.41 -1.09
C GLY A 690 -24.32 -4.90 -0.98
N LYS A 691 -23.82 -4.38 0.16
CA LYS A 691 -23.42 -2.99 0.29
C LYS A 691 -21.90 -2.84 0.22
N PRO A 692 -21.37 -1.87 -0.53
CA PRO A 692 -19.95 -1.55 -0.49
C PRO A 692 -19.60 -1.06 0.92
N GLY A 693 -18.58 -1.66 1.52
CA GLY A 693 -18.08 -1.29 2.84
C GLY A 693 -16.87 -2.13 3.21
N ARG A 694 -16.12 -1.71 4.22
CA ARG A 694 -14.91 -2.41 4.64
C ARG A 694 -15.17 -3.31 5.82
N LEU A 695 -14.44 -4.42 5.82
CA LEU A 695 -14.09 -5.09 7.06
C LEU A 695 -13.38 -4.05 7.93
N SER A 696 -13.95 -3.75 9.09
CA SER A 696 -13.32 -2.88 10.09
C SER A 696 -13.23 -3.63 11.41
N TRP A 697 -12.28 -3.22 12.22
CA TRP A 697 -12.05 -3.78 13.54
C TRP A 697 -12.15 -2.65 14.54
N ARG A 698 -12.72 -2.95 15.71
CA ARG A 698 -12.75 -2.00 16.82
C ARG A 698 -12.22 -2.71 18.04
N ASN A 699 -11.10 -2.22 18.56
CA ASN A 699 -10.52 -2.71 19.80
C ASN A 699 -11.55 -2.52 20.94
N VAL A 700 -11.72 -3.55 21.75
CA VAL A 700 -12.62 -3.56 22.91
C VAL A 700 -11.88 -3.88 24.21
N LYS A 701 -10.69 -4.48 24.16
CA LYS A 701 -9.88 -4.78 25.34
C LYS A 701 -8.44 -5.09 24.96
N GLU A 702 -7.50 -4.70 25.81
CA GLU A 702 -6.12 -5.17 25.80
C GLU A 702 -5.85 -5.97 27.08
N PHE A 703 -5.07 -7.04 27.00
CA PHE A 703 -4.75 -7.90 28.12
C PHE A 703 -3.48 -8.73 27.88
N THR A 704 -2.84 -9.19 28.95
CA THR A 704 -1.62 -10.01 28.90
C THR A 704 -1.82 -11.29 29.72
N PRO A 705 -1.67 -12.49 29.13
CA PRO A 705 -1.67 -13.74 29.90
C PRO A 705 -0.33 -13.91 30.62
N GLU A 706 -0.35 -13.82 31.95
CA GLU A 706 0.84 -13.91 32.80
C GLU A 706 1.42 -15.33 32.89
N ASN A 707 0.61 -16.34 32.66
CA ASN A 707 0.98 -17.76 32.68
C ASN A 707 0.04 -18.57 31.77
N ASN A 708 0.22 -19.90 31.74
CA ASN A 708 -0.56 -20.80 30.88
C ASN A 708 -1.98 -21.12 31.42
N GLN A 709 -2.40 -20.55 32.54
CA GLN A 709 -3.75 -20.71 33.06
C GLN A 709 -4.75 -19.86 32.28
N GLN A 710 -6.03 -20.18 32.42
CA GLN A 710 -7.11 -19.41 31.80
C GLN A 710 -7.27 -18.05 32.49
N VAL A 711 -7.21 -16.97 31.71
CA VAL A 711 -7.44 -15.59 32.16
C VAL A 711 -8.93 -15.25 32.13
N GLU A 712 -9.45 -14.67 33.20
CA GLU A 712 -10.81 -14.13 33.26
C GLU A 712 -10.83 -12.65 32.84
N LEU A 713 -11.41 -12.35 31.69
CA LEU A 713 -11.53 -10.97 31.19
C LEU A 713 -12.75 -10.22 31.74
N GLY A 714 -13.65 -10.94 32.42
CA GLY A 714 -14.91 -10.42 32.93
C GLY A 714 -15.86 -10.01 31.80
N GLN A 715 -16.67 -8.98 32.07
CA GLN A 715 -17.50 -8.35 31.05
C GLN A 715 -16.64 -7.45 30.16
N VAL A 716 -16.87 -7.55 28.86
CA VAL A 716 -16.24 -6.73 27.83
C VAL A 716 -17.35 -6.00 27.09
N GLU A 717 -17.28 -4.68 27.07
CA GLU A 717 -18.29 -3.86 26.42
C GLU A 717 -18.08 -3.83 24.90
N ALA A 718 -19.17 -3.95 24.16
CA ALA A 718 -19.23 -3.72 22.73
C ALA A 718 -19.74 -2.30 22.50
N PRO A 719 -18.88 -1.34 22.10
CA PRO A 719 -19.33 0.03 21.93
C PRO A 719 -20.39 0.18 20.84
N ARG A 720 -21.14 1.29 20.79
CA ARG A 720 -21.97 1.55 19.59
C ARG A 720 -21.11 1.86 18.36
N PRO A 721 -21.49 1.42 17.15
CA PRO A 721 -20.85 1.90 15.93
C PRO A 721 -20.98 3.42 15.87
N SER A 722 -19.87 4.14 15.70
CA SER A 722 -19.95 5.57 15.39
C SER A 722 -20.76 5.73 14.11
N LYS A 723 -21.81 6.57 14.14
CA LYS A 723 -22.52 6.90 12.92
C LYS A 723 -21.52 7.53 11.95
N PRO A 724 -21.44 7.09 10.68
CA PRO A 724 -20.63 7.75 9.68
C PRO A 724 -20.96 9.25 9.71
N TYR A 725 -19.94 10.09 9.77
CA TYR A 725 -20.17 11.53 9.66
C TYR A 725 -20.81 11.81 8.31
N VAL A 726 -22.08 12.20 8.31
CA VAL A 726 -22.77 12.75 7.15
C VAL A 726 -22.54 14.25 7.20
N PRO A 727 -21.74 14.84 6.29
CA PRO A 727 -21.57 16.28 6.26
C PRO A 727 -22.94 16.95 6.11
N PRO A 728 -23.28 17.95 6.93
CA PRO A 728 -24.58 18.60 6.83
C PRO A 728 -24.69 19.31 5.48
N THR A 729 -25.87 19.18 4.89
CA THR A 729 -26.31 19.88 3.67
C THR A 729 -26.23 21.39 3.86
N ILE A 730 -26.25 22.14 2.77
CA ILE A 730 -26.24 23.60 2.86
C ILE A 730 -27.46 24.13 3.63
N ASP A 731 -28.62 23.48 3.47
CA ASP A 731 -29.86 23.82 4.16
C ASP A 731 -29.77 23.60 5.67
N GLU A 732 -29.20 22.47 6.10
CA GLU A 732 -28.95 22.21 7.53
C GLU A 732 -27.97 23.22 8.12
N ARG A 733 -26.96 23.65 7.36
CA ARG A 733 -26.00 24.68 7.79
C ARG A 733 -26.63 26.07 7.88
N ILE A 734 -27.52 26.42 6.96
CA ILE A 734 -28.28 27.68 7.01
C ILE A 734 -29.20 27.65 8.24
N ALA A 735 -29.99 26.59 8.41
CA ALA A 735 -30.88 26.43 9.55
C ALA A 735 -30.11 26.56 10.88
N ALA A 736 -28.96 25.89 11.01
CA ALA A 736 -28.11 25.98 12.19
C ALA A 736 -27.54 27.40 12.42
N ALA A 737 -27.15 28.11 11.36
CA ALA A 737 -26.61 29.48 11.47
C ALA A 737 -27.64 30.49 11.98
N PHE A 738 -28.92 30.30 11.65
CA PHE A 738 -30.02 31.16 12.08
C PHE A 738 -30.69 30.72 13.40
N ALA A 739 -30.59 29.43 13.76
CA ALA A 739 -31.23 28.85 14.95
C ALA A 739 -30.37 28.91 16.24
N VAL A 740 -29.36 29.77 16.29
CA VAL A 740 -28.55 29.97 17.51
C VAL A 740 -29.43 30.58 18.61
N LYS A 741 -29.43 29.95 19.79
CA LYS A 741 -30.24 30.37 20.95
C LYS A 741 -29.87 31.78 21.43
N GLY A 742 -30.85 32.47 22.02
CA GLY A 742 -30.74 33.85 22.52
C GLY A 742 -31.27 34.87 21.53
N THR A 743 -31.65 36.04 22.04
CA THR A 743 -32.05 37.19 21.23
C THR A 743 -30.88 37.69 20.38
N PRO A 744 -31.13 38.42 19.27
CA PRO A 744 -30.06 39.02 18.47
C PRO A 744 -29.07 39.86 19.30
N LEU A 745 -29.56 40.57 20.33
CA LEU A 745 -28.73 41.39 21.21
C LEU A 745 -27.85 40.56 22.15
N GLU A 746 -28.41 39.53 22.80
CA GLU A 746 -27.61 38.61 23.65
C GLU A 746 -26.53 37.89 22.84
N ARG A 747 -26.90 37.44 21.63
CA ARG A 747 -25.98 36.80 20.69
C ARG A 747 -24.88 37.76 20.26
N PHE A 748 -25.20 39.03 20.02
CA PHE A 748 -24.21 40.05 19.68
C PHE A 748 -23.21 40.28 20.82
N SER A 749 -23.69 40.42 22.06
CA SER A 749 -22.81 40.58 23.23
C SER A 749 -21.83 39.41 23.37
N LYS A 750 -22.30 38.17 23.20
CA LYS A 750 -21.41 36.98 23.18
C LYS A 750 -20.44 37.02 21.99
N ALA A 751 -20.91 37.37 20.80
CA ALA A 751 -20.09 37.46 19.59
C ALA A 751 -18.99 38.53 19.72
N GLN A 752 -19.27 39.67 20.35
CA GLN A 752 -18.30 40.73 20.58
C GLN A 752 -17.16 40.26 21.51
N GLN A 753 -17.48 39.52 22.57
CA GLN A 753 -16.47 38.91 23.44
C GLN A 753 -15.59 37.94 22.64
N ILE A 754 -16.19 37.02 21.88
CA ILE A 754 -15.44 36.04 21.06
C ILE A 754 -14.58 36.75 20.02
N ALA A 755 -15.14 37.74 19.31
CA ALA A 755 -14.44 38.50 18.28
C ALA A 755 -13.22 39.25 18.82
N ARG A 756 -13.30 39.81 20.03
CA ARG A 756 -12.13 40.37 20.73
C ARG A 756 -11.05 39.31 20.97
N LEU A 757 -11.45 38.13 21.45
CA LEU A 757 -10.51 37.05 21.77
C LEU A 757 -9.90 36.41 20.52
N THR A 758 -10.66 36.24 19.45
CA THR A 758 -10.18 35.66 18.18
C THR A 758 -9.59 36.71 17.24
N VAL A 759 -9.60 37.99 17.62
CA VAL A 759 -9.17 39.11 16.76
C VAL A 759 -9.88 39.01 15.41
N GLN A 760 -11.20 39.10 15.45
CA GLN A 760 -12.11 39.10 14.31
C GLN A 760 -13.03 40.32 14.38
N TYR A 761 -13.56 40.75 13.24
CA TYR A 761 -14.63 41.72 13.18
C TYR A 761 -15.98 41.02 13.35
N PRO A 762 -16.81 41.38 14.34
CA PRO A 762 -18.20 40.95 14.38
C PRO A 762 -18.86 41.32 13.06
N THR A 763 -19.52 40.37 12.41
CA THR A 763 -20.15 40.60 11.11
C THR A 763 -21.59 40.13 11.17
N ILE A 764 -22.55 41.02 10.93
CA ILE A 764 -23.98 40.69 10.99
C ILE A 764 -24.47 40.43 9.58
N LEU A 765 -25.08 39.27 9.37
CA LEU A 765 -25.84 38.94 8.17
C LEU A 765 -27.32 38.98 8.53
N PHE A 766 -28.02 40.03 8.11
CA PHE A 766 -29.49 40.03 8.10
C PHE A 766 -30.00 39.37 6.81
N GLY A 767 -31.09 38.63 6.91
CA GLY A 767 -31.79 38.07 5.75
C GLY A 767 -32.83 37.02 6.11
N ASP A 768 -33.64 36.62 5.13
CA ASP A 768 -34.53 35.48 5.26
C ASP A 768 -33.73 34.17 5.02
N PRO A 769 -33.68 33.23 6.00
CA PRO A 769 -32.99 31.94 5.82
C PRO A 769 -33.55 31.08 4.68
N LYS A 770 -34.74 31.39 4.16
CA LYS A 770 -35.37 30.71 3.02
C LYS A 770 -35.14 31.42 1.68
N SER A 771 -34.51 32.59 1.66
CA SER A 771 -34.25 33.32 0.42
C SER A 771 -33.07 32.74 -0.38
N ASP A 772 -33.17 32.81 -1.71
CA ASP A 772 -32.10 32.37 -2.61
C ASP A 772 -30.80 33.15 -2.38
N ALA A 773 -30.88 34.45 -2.11
CA ALA A 773 -29.73 35.30 -1.83
C ALA A 773 -28.94 34.81 -0.59
N VAL A 774 -29.62 34.48 0.52
CA VAL A 774 -28.98 33.95 1.72
C VAL A 774 -28.41 32.54 1.45
N ARG A 775 -29.14 31.72 0.69
CA ARG A 775 -28.67 30.38 0.29
C ARG A 775 -27.37 30.46 -0.50
N GLU A 776 -27.29 31.34 -1.49
CA GLU A 776 -26.11 31.55 -2.33
C GLU A 776 -24.90 32.06 -1.51
N LEU A 777 -25.09 33.09 -0.67
CA LEU A 777 -24.02 33.59 0.20
C LEU A 777 -23.52 32.51 1.17
N MET A 778 -24.43 31.75 1.77
CA MET A 778 -24.07 30.66 2.68
C MET A 778 -23.38 29.49 1.95
N ALA A 779 -23.78 29.21 0.70
CA ALA A 779 -23.10 28.23 -0.13
C ALA A 779 -21.65 28.65 -0.38
N PHE A 780 -21.40 29.92 -0.75
CA PHE A 780 -20.05 30.44 -0.84
C PHE A 780 -19.28 30.36 0.48
N ARG A 781 -19.92 30.74 1.60
CA ARG A 781 -19.31 30.68 2.94
C ARG A 781 -18.84 29.27 3.31
N TYR A 782 -19.65 28.24 3.04
CA TYR A 782 -19.37 26.88 3.51
C TYR A 782 -18.68 25.98 2.48
N GLN A 783 -18.88 26.21 1.19
CA GLN A 783 -18.49 25.27 0.14
C GLN A 783 -17.41 25.83 -0.81
N ASP A 784 -17.29 27.14 -0.99
CA ASP A 784 -16.28 27.72 -1.91
C ASP A 784 -14.93 27.96 -1.21
N SER A 785 -13.83 27.47 -1.80
CA SER A 785 -12.50 27.58 -1.19
C SER A 785 -11.94 29.00 -1.21
N ASP A 786 -12.25 29.81 -2.22
CA ASP A 786 -11.66 31.13 -2.36
C ASP A 786 -12.33 32.12 -1.43
N VAL A 787 -13.66 32.04 -1.27
CA VAL A 787 -14.37 32.82 -0.26
C VAL A 787 -13.93 32.42 1.15
N ARG A 788 -13.76 31.12 1.43
CA ARG A 788 -13.29 30.65 2.75
C ARG A 788 -11.92 31.18 3.15
N LYS A 789 -11.01 31.44 2.20
CA LYS A 789 -9.69 32.04 2.49
C LYS A 789 -9.80 33.47 3.01
N GLU A 790 -10.84 34.20 2.60
CA GLU A 790 -11.03 35.60 2.98
C GLU A 790 -11.82 35.77 4.29
N LEU A 791 -12.54 34.73 4.74
CA LEU A 791 -13.37 34.72 5.93
C LEU A 791 -12.67 34.76 7.32
N PRO A 792 -11.39 34.38 7.51
CA PRO A 792 -10.78 34.32 8.83
C PRO A 792 -10.84 35.62 9.65
N SER A 793 -10.98 36.78 9.01
CA SER A 793 -11.13 38.09 9.68
C SER A 793 -12.53 38.34 10.25
N PHE A 794 -13.54 37.53 9.94
CA PHE A 794 -14.95 37.84 10.19
C PHE A 794 -15.63 36.79 11.08
N LEU A 795 -16.28 37.23 12.15
CA LEU A 795 -17.16 36.40 12.96
C LEU A 795 -18.61 36.64 12.53
N ILE A 796 -19.06 35.88 11.53
CA ILE A 796 -20.39 36.06 10.94
C ILE A 796 -21.50 35.48 11.83
N MET A 797 -22.40 36.36 12.27
CA MET A 797 -23.64 36.08 12.97
C MET A 797 -24.84 36.30 12.02
N ALA A 798 -25.59 35.24 11.74
CA ALA A 798 -26.78 35.32 10.89
C ALA A 798 -28.03 35.60 11.74
N ILE A 799 -28.78 36.64 11.38
CA ILE A 799 -29.98 37.11 12.08
C ILE A 799 -31.16 37.12 11.11
N ASP A 800 -32.23 36.43 11.48
CA ASP A 800 -33.44 36.35 10.68
C ASP A 800 -34.18 37.70 10.72
N SER A 801 -34.29 38.35 9.57
CA SER A 801 -34.96 39.65 9.40
C SER A 801 -36.34 39.53 8.74
N SER A 802 -36.92 38.33 8.71
CA SER A 802 -38.24 38.05 8.13
C SER A 802 -39.34 37.91 9.18
N GLY A 803 -40.57 38.27 8.79
CA GLY A 803 -41.79 38.09 9.56
C GLY A 803 -41.70 38.62 11.00
N ASP A 804 -42.17 37.82 11.96
CA ASP A 804 -42.23 38.20 13.37
C ASP A 804 -40.84 38.41 14.02
N LYS A 805 -39.76 37.92 13.41
CA LYS A 805 -38.39 38.07 13.94
C LYS A 805 -37.75 39.41 13.55
N ARG A 806 -38.31 40.11 12.56
CA ARG A 806 -37.78 41.39 12.07
C ARG A 806 -37.68 42.46 13.15
N LYS A 807 -38.64 42.52 14.09
CA LYS A 807 -38.62 43.48 15.19
C LYS A 807 -37.34 43.35 16.05
N ALA A 808 -36.93 42.12 16.33
CA ALA A 808 -35.70 41.87 17.10
C ALA A 808 -34.44 42.18 16.30
N ALA A 809 -34.46 41.98 14.97
CA ALA A 809 -33.37 42.37 14.08
C ALA A 809 -33.23 43.91 14.00
N GLN A 810 -34.35 44.65 13.93
CA GLN A 810 -34.39 46.11 13.95
C GLN A 810 -33.88 46.68 15.28
N ALA A 811 -34.31 46.11 16.40
CA ALA A 811 -33.82 46.52 17.72
C ALA A 811 -32.29 46.36 17.85
N LEU A 812 -31.71 45.30 17.26
CA LEU A 812 -30.25 45.16 17.20
C LEU A 812 -29.60 46.24 16.32
N ALA A 813 -30.16 46.52 15.14
CA ALA A 813 -29.64 47.54 14.24
C ALA A 813 -29.67 48.94 14.88
N GLU A 814 -30.76 49.29 15.56
CA GLU A 814 -30.91 50.55 16.32
C GLU A 814 -29.89 50.63 17.47
N GLN A 815 -29.75 49.56 18.26
CA GLN A 815 -28.79 49.52 19.36
C GLN A 815 -27.34 49.70 18.90
N LEU A 816 -27.01 49.22 17.71
CA LEU A 816 -25.68 49.34 17.10
C LEU A 816 -25.49 50.63 16.29
N ASN A 817 -26.55 51.45 16.16
CA ASN A 817 -26.56 52.67 15.36
C ASN A 817 -26.08 52.42 13.92
N LEU A 818 -26.61 51.36 13.28
CA LEU A 818 -26.30 51.04 11.89
C LEU A 818 -26.90 52.09 10.95
N ASP A 819 -26.22 52.37 9.84
CA ASP A 819 -26.64 53.39 8.87
C ASP A 819 -27.91 53.05 8.08
N SER A 820 -28.37 51.80 8.17
CA SER A 820 -29.64 51.34 7.61
C SER A 820 -30.28 50.24 8.46
N ASN A 821 -31.61 50.30 8.56
CA ASN A 821 -32.40 49.27 9.23
C ASN A 821 -32.65 48.07 8.29
N PRO A 822 -32.65 46.83 8.80
CA PRO A 822 -32.89 45.66 7.97
C PRO A 822 -34.29 45.71 7.32
N LYS A 823 -34.30 45.62 5.99
CA LYS A 823 -35.54 45.50 5.20
C LYS A 823 -36.09 44.07 5.33
N GLU A 824 -37.39 43.91 5.09
CA GLU A 824 -38.09 42.61 5.20
C GLU A 824 -37.35 41.52 4.42
N GLY A 825 -36.73 40.57 5.12
CA GLY A 825 -36.03 39.43 4.53
C GLY A 825 -34.85 39.76 3.59
N ALA A 826 -34.47 41.03 3.44
CA ALA A 826 -33.42 41.45 2.53
C ALA A 826 -32.03 41.04 3.07
N LEU A 827 -31.14 40.68 2.15
CA LEU A 827 -29.76 40.36 2.49
C LEU A 827 -28.96 41.64 2.73
N ASP A 828 -28.48 41.80 3.96
CA ASP A 828 -27.60 42.88 4.38
C ASP A 828 -26.44 42.32 5.20
N LEU A 829 -25.20 42.66 4.82
CA LEU A 829 -23.97 42.24 5.49
C LEU A 829 -23.24 43.45 6.08
N PHE A 830 -23.20 43.54 7.41
CA PHE A 830 -22.52 44.60 8.15
C PHE A 830 -21.26 44.10 8.82
N VAL A 831 -20.12 44.76 8.56
CA VAL A 831 -18.85 44.53 9.26
C VAL A 831 -18.70 45.59 10.34
N LEU A 832 -18.50 45.14 11.58
CA LEU A 832 -18.34 45.99 12.75
C LEU A 832 -16.91 45.89 13.28
N ASP A 833 -16.41 46.95 13.91
CA ASP A 833 -15.19 46.85 14.70
C ASP A 833 -15.41 46.09 16.02
N THR A 834 -14.35 45.84 16.78
CA THR A 834 -14.45 45.10 18.05
C THR A 834 -15.18 45.87 19.15
N THR A 835 -15.49 47.16 18.95
CA THR A 835 -16.30 47.98 19.86
C THR A 835 -17.79 47.95 19.48
N GLY A 836 -18.13 47.38 18.32
CA GLY A 836 -19.48 47.29 17.79
C GLY A 836 -19.86 48.42 16.82
N LYS A 837 -18.91 49.31 16.48
CA LYS A 837 -19.15 50.40 15.52
C LYS A 837 -19.07 49.88 14.08
N GLN A 838 -20.01 50.31 13.24
CA GLN A 838 -20.01 49.95 11.83
C GLN A 838 -18.75 50.44 11.09
N ARG A 839 -18.15 49.55 10.29
CA ARG A 839 -17.01 49.83 9.41
C ARG A 839 -17.36 49.75 7.94
N ALA A 840 -18.18 48.77 7.56
CA ALA A 840 -18.61 48.56 6.19
C ALA A 840 -19.98 47.88 6.15
N HIS A 841 -20.69 48.10 5.06
CA HIS A 841 -21.99 47.49 4.75
C HIS A 841 -22.01 47.11 3.28
N ALA A 842 -22.63 45.97 2.97
CA ALA A 842 -22.98 45.57 1.62
C ALA A 842 -24.37 44.92 1.63
N ASP A 843 -25.25 45.44 0.78
CA ASP A 843 -26.56 44.84 0.51
C ASP A 843 -26.47 43.87 -0.69
N LEU A 844 -27.60 43.27 -1.06
CA LEU A 844 -27.67 42.39 -2.23
C LEU A 844 -27.22 43.09 -3.52
N ALA A 845 -27.52 44.38 -3.71
CA ALA A 845 -27.13 45.09 -4.93
C ALA A 845 -25.60 45.23 -5.03
N ALA A 846 -24.92 45.48 -3.91
CA ALA A 846 -23.46 45.53 -3.84
C ALA A 846 -22.79 44.16 -4.02
N LEU A 847 -23.47 43.07 -3.63
CA LEU A 847 -22.94 41.70 -3.69
C LEU A 847 -23.38 40.92 -4.96
N SER A 848 -24.27 41.46 -5.78
CA SER A 848 -24.84 40.77 -6.93
C SER A 848 -24.39 41.33 -8.28
N LYS A 849 -24.50 40.47 -9.29
CA LYS A 849 -24.56 40.87 -10.71
C LYS A 849 -25.75 40.10 -11.26
N SER A 850 -26.86 40.79 -11.53
CA SER A 850 -28.19 40.26 -11.91
C SER A 850 -29.07 39.67 -10.78
N GLY A 851 -29.03 40.23 -9.56
CA GLY A 851 -29.97 39.88 -8.48
C GLY A 851 -29.60 38.63 -7.65
N SER A 852 -28.64 37.83 -8.11
CA SER A 852 -28.01 36.73 -7.36
C SER A 852 -26.65 37.13 -6.80
N VAL A 853 -26.33 36.67 -5.59
CA VAL A 853 -25.02 36.89 -4.95
C VAL A 853 -23.94 36.30 -5.84
N ASN A 854 -22.92 37.12 -6.16
CA ASN A 854 -21.82 36.70 -7.01
C ASN A 854 -20.51 36.61 -6.21
N LYS A 855 -19.71 35.59 -6.53
CA LYS A 855 -18.42 35.31 -5.88
C LYS A 855 -17.45 36.49 -5.92
N GLN A 856 -17.30 37.17 -7.07
CA GLN A 856 -16.25 38.19 -7.24
C GLN A 856 -16.53 39.48 -6.43
N PRO A 857 -17.74 40.06 -6.46
CA PRO A 857 -18.12 41.16 -5.56
C PRO A 857 -17.96 40.79 -4.08
N LEU A 858 -18.37 39.58 -3.68
CA LEU A 858 -18.21 39.12 -2.29
C LEU A 858 -16.74 39.03 -1.87
N ILE A 859 -15.87 38.44 -2.69
CA ILE A 859 -14.42 38.38 -2.42
C ILE A 859 -13.84 39.79 -2.33
N LYS A 860 -14.22 40.69 -3.24
CA LYS A 860 -13.75 42.08 -3.23
C LYS A 860 -14.15 42.79 -1.93
N PHE A 861 -15.40 42.62 -1.48
CA PHE A 861 -15.89 43.17 -0.22
C PHE A 861 -15.14 42.60 0.99
N LEU A 862 -14.96 41.28 1.06
CA LEU A 862 -14.25 40.64 2.17
C LEU A 862 -12.79 41.08 2.24
N LYS A 863 -12.06 41.10 1.11
CA LYS A 863 -10.66 41.54 1.05
C LYS A 863 -10.46 42.97 1.53
N ALA A 864 -11.34 43.88 1.12
CA ALA A 864 -11.25 45.29 1.51
C ALA A 864 -11.46 45.52 3.03
N ASN A 865 -12.03 44.54 3.74
CA ASN A 865 -12.45 44.68 5.14
C ASN A 865 -11.75 43.71 6.11
N GLN A 866 -10.60 43.16 5.72
CA GLN A 866 -9.85 42.22 6.57
C GLN A 866 -9.15 42.92 7.74
N ILE A 867 -8.85 42.12 8.76
CA ILE A 867 -7.92 42.53 9.82
C ILE A 867 -6.51 42.44 9.26
N PRO A 868 -5.72 43.52 9.32
CA PRO A 868 -4.32 43.47 8.94
C PRO A 868 -3.56 42.42 9.78
N PRO A 869 -2.72 41.58 9.17
CA PRO A 869 -1.93 40.61 9.90
C PRO A 869 -0.95 41.33 10.84
N LYS A 870 -0.78 40.81 12.05
CA LYS A 870 0.26 41.22 12.99
C LYS A 870 1.58 40.52 12.67
N ASP A 871 2.69 41.12 13.08
CA ASP A 871 4.00 40.47 13.09
C ASP A 871 4.12 39.57 14.33
N ALA A 872 4.30 38.27 14.13
CA ALA A 872 4.37 37.30 15.21
C ALA A 872 5.67 37.40 16.02
N ARG A 873 6.79 37.79 15.39
CA ARG A 873 8.07 37.97 16.06
C ARG A 873 8.00 39.18 16.99
N GLU A 874 7.50 40.32 16.49
CA GLU A 874 7.31 41.52 17.29
C GLU A 874 6.39 41.26 18.50
N LEU A 875 5.31 40.50 18.29
CA LEU A 875 4.38 40.11 19.36
C LEU A 875 5.08 39.27 20.45
N LEU A 876 5.90 38.29 20.05
CA LEU A 876 6.67 37.45 20.98
C LEU A 876 7.72 38.26 21.73
N ASP A 877 8.49 39.08 21.03
CA ASP A 877 9.58 39.87 21.61
C ASP A 877 9.04 40.90 22.61
N THR A 878 7.90 41.52 22.30
CA THR A 878 7.19 42.44 23.20
C THR A 878 6.75 41.72 24.48
N ALA A 879 6.18 40.51 24.35
CA ALA A 879 5.75 39.72 25.49
C ALA A 879 6.93 39.27 26.37
N LEU A 880 8.05 38.87 25.77
CA LEU A 880 9.27 38.50 26.50
C LEU A 880 9.88 39.70 27.23
N LYS A 881 9.90 40.89 26.59
CA LYS A 881 10.32 42.12 27.25
C LYS A 881 9.47 42.43 28.48
N GLN A 882 8.15 42.39 28.33
CA GLN A 882 7.23 42.60 29.44
C GLN A 882 7.38 41.51 30.52
N ALA A 883 7.65 40.26 30.14
CA ALA A 883 7.89 39.16 31.07
C ALA A 883 9.15 39.38 31.91
N LYS A 884 10.21 39.95 31.32
CA LYS A 884 11.43 40.36 32.03
C LYS A 884 11.14 41.49 33.02
N GLU A 885 10.45 42.53 32.59
CA GLU A 885 10.15 43.71 33.41
C GLU A 885 9.25 43.38 34.61
N GLN A 886 8.25 42.51 34.41
CA GLN A 886 7.24 42.18 35.43
C GLN A 886 7.57 40.92 36.24
N ASN A 887 8.71 40.27 35.96
CA ASN A 887 9.06 38.94 36.47
C ASN A 887 7.90 37.95 36.30
N LYS A 888 7.54 37.71 35.03
CA LYS A 888 6.48 36.79 34.58
C LYS A 888 7.03 35.77 33.59
N ARG A 889 6.20 34.82 33.22
CA ARG A 889 6.38 33.81 32.16
C ARG A 889 5.48 34.12 30.98
N VAL A 890 5.70 33.51 29.83
CA VAL A 890 4.87 33.74 28.63
C VAL A 890 4.12 32.47 28.24
N ILE A 891 2.80 32.52 28.23
CA ILE A 891 1.95 31.50 27.59
C ILE A 891 1.84 31.86 26.11
N VAL A 892 2.36 31.00 25.25
CA VAL A 892 2.24 31.11 23.80
C VAL A 892 1.20 30.10 23.33
N GLN A 893 0.08 30.59 22.80
CA GLN A 893 -0.99 29.75 22.25
C GLN A 893 -0.97 29.80 20.73
N GLU A 894 -0.69 28.68 20.07
CA GLU A 894 -0.99 28.50 18.66
C GLU A 894 -2.50 28.36 18.45
N THR A 895 -3.04 29.10 17.49
CA THR A 895 -4.48 29.26 17.35
C THR A 895 -4.89 29.56 15.91
N ALA A 896 -6.17 29.39 15.64
CA ALA A 896 -6.79 29.85 14.42
C ALA A 896 -8.26 30.19 14.67
N THR A 897 -8.81 31.11 13.87
CA THR A 897 -10.18 31.59 14.07
C THR A 897 -11.25 30.53 13.86
N TRP A 898 -10.96 29.49 13.08
CA TRP A 898 -11.85 28.36 12.80
C TRP A 898 -11.78 27.24 13.86
N CYS A 899 -10.85 27.31 14.81
CA CYS A 899 -10.62 26.27 15.80
C CYS A 899 -11.53 26.44 17.03
N GLY A 900 -12.51 25.54 17.20
CA GLY A 900 -13.43 25.53 18.35
C GLY A 900 -12.72 25.38 19.71
N PRO A 901 -11.90 24.33 19.92
CA PRO A 901 -11.14 24.16 21.16
C PRO A 901 -10.23 25.35 21.50
N CYS A 902 -9.69 26.04 20.49
CA CYS A 902 -8.88 27.24 20.69
C CYS A 902 -9.69 28.39 21.30
N ARG A 903 -10.96 28.53 20.90
CA ARG A 903 -11.90 29.51 21.47
C ARG A 903 -12.21 29.18 22.92
N LEU A 904 -12.47 27.91 23.23
CA LEU A 904 -12.70 27.45 24.62
C LEU A 904 -11.51 27.79 25.53
N LEU A 905 -10.29 27.51 25.08
CA LEU A 905 -9.08 27.87 25.83
C LEU A 905 -8.95 29.39 25.99
N SER A 906 -9.18 30.17 24.92
CA SER A 906 -9.14 31.63 25.01
C SER A 906 -10.20 32.21 25.94
N GLN A 907 -11.41 31.66 25.96
CA GLN A 907 -12.47 32.09 26.87
C GLN A 907 -12.16 31.74 28.32
N PHE A 908 -11.62 30.54 28.56
CA PHE A 908 -11.15 30.12 29.88
C PHE A 908 -10.06 31.06 30.40
N LEU A 909 -9.01 31.29 29.60
CA LEU A 909 -7.94 32.21 29.98
C LEU A 909 -8.44 33.64 30.15
N ASP A 910 -9.41 34.11 29.36
CA ASP A 910 -9.96 35.44 29.57
C ASP A 910 -10.79 35.55 30.85
N ARG A 911 -11.56 34.51 31.20
CA ARG A 911 -12.41 34.45 32.39
C ARG A 911 -11.59 34.38 33.67
N GLU A 912 -10.57 33.54 33.71
CA GLU A 912 -9.71 33.36 34.89
C GLU A 912 -8.51 34.34 34.92
N ARG A 913 -8.56 35.39 34.09
CA ARG A 913 -7.43 36.30 33.85
C ARG A 913 -6.84 36.88 35.13
N GLU A 914 -7.68 37.31 36.06
CA GLU A 914 -7.22 37.95 37.31
C GLU A 914 -6.27 37.06 38.11
N GLN A 915 -6.50 35.75 38.11
CA GLN A 915 -5.69 34.79 38.84
C GLN A 915 -4.38 34.49 38.10
N TRP A 916 -4.44 33.94 36.88
CA TRP A 916 -3.21 33.48 36.20
C TRP A 916 -2.30 34.63 35.73
N GLN A 917 -2.83 35.84 35.46
CA GLN A 917 -2.01 36.94 34.94
C GLN A 917 -0.98 37.47 35.96
N ARG A 918 -1.08 37.05 37.22
CA ARG A 918 -0.08 37.30 38.26
C ARG A 918 1.28 36.75 37.85
N ASP A 919 1.31 35.62 37.15
CA ASP A 919 2.54 34.92 36.75
C ASP A 919 2.78 34.87 35.25
N TYR A 920 1.74 34.98 34.44
CA TYR A 920 1.88 34.77 32.99
C TYR A 920 1.44 35.99 32.17
N ILE A 921 2.09 36.15 31.03
CA ILE A 921 1.68 37.00 29.91
C ILE A 921 1.19 36.06 28.82
N TRP A 922 0.00 36.30 28.29
CA TRP A 922 -0.59 35.44 27.27
C TRP A 922 -0.57 36.10 25.90
N ILE A 923 0.03 35.41 24.93
CA ILE A 923 0.01 35.78 23.52
C ILE A 923 -0.55 34.67 22.66
N LYS A 924 -1.09 35.07 21.51
CA LYS A 924 -1.73 34.19 20.54
C LYS A 924 -1.01 34.24 19.21
N MET A 925 -0.44 33.11 18.80
CA MET A 925 0.12 32.88 17.47
C MET A 925 -1.00 32.40 16.56
N ASP A 926 -1.77 33.35 16.06
CA ASP A 926 -2.82 33.09 15.06
C ASP A 926 -2.16 32.79 13.72
N HIS A 927 -2.65 31.79 13.01
CA HIS A 927 -2.15 31.40 11.68
C HIS A 927 -2.22 32.51 10.63
N ARG A 928 -2.96 33.59 10.88
CA ARG A 928 -2.97 34.79 10.01
C ARG A 928 -1.76 35.70 10.22
N TRP A 929 -1.05 35.59 11.34
CA TRP A 929 0.09 36.47 11.65
C TRP A 929 1.31 36.10 10.82
N THR A 930 2.02 37.12 10.36
CA THR A 930 3.25 36.95 9.58
C THR A 930 4.31 36.29 10.45
N GLY A 931 4.89 35.18 10.00
CA GLY A 931 5.96 34.46 10.72
C GLY A 931 5.50 33.54 11.86
N ALA A 932 4.18 33.41 12.10
CA ALA A 932 3.67 32.58 13.19
C ALA A 932 3.95 31.08 12.99
N ASP A 933 3.79 30.57 11.77
CA ASP A 933 3.99 29.14 11.46
C ASP A 933 5.43 28.72 11.72
N GLU A 934 6.42 29.51 11.30
CA GLU A 934 7.84 29.22 11.50
C GLU A 934 8.23 29.25 12.98
N ILE A 935 7.71 30.22 13.73
CA ILE A 935 7.92 30.31 15.19
C ILE A 935 7.33 29.09 15.89
N MET A 936 6.08 28.72 15.57
CA MET A 936 5.40 27.60 16.20
C MET A 936 6.03 26.25 15.83
N LYS A 937 6.44 26.07 14.57
CA LYS A 937 7.16 24.88 14.11
C LYS A 937 8.46 24.67 14.87
N THR A 938 9.21 25.75 15.09
CA THR A 938 10.45 25.72 15.88
C THR A 938 10.15 25.36 17.34
N MET A 939 9.14 26.00 17.94
CA MET A 939 8.77 25.79 19.34
C MET A 939 8.23 24.37 19.62
N ARG A 940 7.56 23.77 18.64
CA ARG A 940 7.08 22.38 18.70
C ARG A 940 8.19 21.35 18.64
N GLY A 941 9.34 21.66 18.04
CA GLY A 941 10.47 20.72 17.94
C GLY A 941 10.12 19.38 17.27
N GLY A 942 9.16 19.36 16.34
CA GLY A 942 8.67 18.14 15.67
C GLY A 942 7.45 17.48 16.32
N ALA A 943 6.96 17.99 17.45
CA ALA A 943 5.75 17.50 18.11
C ALA A 943 4.52 17.59 17.20
N GLN A 944 3.82 16.45 17.07
CA GLN A 944 2.59 16.32 16.28
C GLN A 944 1.36 16.74 17.11
N GLY A 945 0.18 16.77 16.49
CA GLY A 945 -1.09 17.07 17.15
C GLY A 945 -1.70 18.43 16.77
N GLY A 946 -3.03 18.54 16.93
CA GLY A 946 -3.84 19.69 16.49
C GLY A 946 -3.65 20.96 17.31
N ILE A 947 -4.47 21.98 17.04
CA ILE A 947 -4.54 23.22 17.83
C ILE A 947 -5.78 23.23 18.76
N PRO A 948 -5.75 23.91 19.91
CA PRO A 948 -4.67 24.77 20.40
C PRO A 948 -3.48 23.94 20.85
N TRP A 949 -2.30 24.32 20.39
CA TRP A 949 -1.05 23.86 20.99
C TRP A 949 -0.46 25.03 21.73
N TRP A 950 0.16 24.78 22.87
CA TRP A 950 0.64 25.87 23.69
C TRP A 950 1.82 25.48 24.57
N ALA A 951 2.63 26.47 24.86
CA ALA A 951 3.82 26.34 25.69
C ALA A 951 3.91 27.48 26.69
N ILE A 952 4.55 27.19 27.83
CA ILE A 952 4.95 28.20 28.80
C ILE A 952 6.45 28.41 28.68
N LEU A 953 6.83 29.65 28.38
CA LEU A 953 8.21 30.08 28.22
C LEU A 953 8.69 30.81 29.48
N ASP A 954 9.99 30.72 29.74
CA ASP A 954 10.63 31.66 30.64
C ASP A 954 10.75 33.07 30.05
N LYS A 955 11.30 33.99 30.85
CA LYS A 955 11.46 35.39 30.46
C LYS A 955 12.46 35.58 29.30
N ASP A 956 13.30 34.58 29.01
CA ASP A 956 14.31 34.60 27.96
C ASP A 956 13.86 33.83 26.70
N GLY A 957 12.64 33.28 26.72
CA GLY A 957 12.02 32.59 25.59
C GLY A 957 12.28 31.09 25.55
N LYS A 958 12.88 30.50 26.59
CA LYS A 958 13.09 29.05 26.68
C LYS A 958 11.79 28.36 27.08
N VAL A 959 11.42 27.30 26.36
CA VAL A 959 10.26 26.45 26.68
C VAL A 959 10.51 25.71 28.00
N LEU A 960 9.61 25.88 28.98
CA LEU A 960 9.65 25.18 30.27
C LEU A 960 8.76 23.93 30.29
N VAL A 961 7.59 24.04 29.67
CA VAL A 961 6.60 22.97 29.53
C VAL A 961 5.70 23.25 28.33
N THR A 962 5.19 22.20 27.69
CA THR A 962 4.26 22.28 26.57
C THR A 962 2.96 21.55 26.91
N SER A 963 1.96 21.71 26.04
CA SER A 963 0.70 20.98 26.11
C SER A 963 0.79 19.54 25.62
N ASN A 964 1.98 18.99 25.38
CA ASN A 964 2.16 17.56 25.12
C ASN A 964 2.30 16.83 26.46
N ASP A 965 1.50 15.79 26.67
CA ASP A 965 1.58 14.89 27.83
C ASP A 965 2.81 13.96 27.75
N GLU A 966 2.90 13.01 28.68
CA GLU A 966 4.05 12.08 28.79
C GLU A 966 4.17 11.16 27.57
N GLU A 967 3.05 10.88 26.92
CA GLU A 967 2.94 10.12 25.67
C GLU A 967 3.29 10.97 24.43
N GLY A 968 3.51 12.27 24.61
CA GLY A 968 3.80 13.20 23.53
C GLY A 968 2.57 13.69 22.78
N GLU A 969 1.36 13.45 23.28
CA GLU A 969 0.10 13.85 22.66
C GLU A 969 -0.36 15.23 23.15
N ASN A 970 -0.85 16.06 22.22
CA ASN A 970 -1.30 17.40 22.59
C ASN A 970 -2.66 17.35 23.32
N ILE A 971 -2.70 17.79 24.58
CA ILE A 971 -3.92 17.84 25.39
C ILE A 971 -4.96 18.86 24.90
N GLY A 972 -4.57 19.81 24.03
CA GLY A 972 -5.47 20.80 23.47
C GLY A 972 -6.08 21.74 24.52
N PHE A 973 -7.41 21.90 24.47
CA PHE A 973 -8.17 22.45 25.59
C PHE A 973 -8.36 21.34 26.64
N PRO A 974 -7.97 21.53 27.92
CA PRO A 974 -7.92 20.45 28.92
C PRO A 974 -9.32 19.99 29.38
N SER A 975 -10.03 19.29 28.49
CA SER A 975 -11.41 18.83 28.71
C SER A 975 -11.48 17.44 29.34
N SER A 976 -10.48 16.58 29.11
CA SER A 976 -10.38 15.24 29.71
C SER A 976 -9.79 15.26 31.12
N SER A 977 -9.96 14.18 31.87
CA SER A 977 -9.35 14.02 33.19
C SER A 977 -7.82 14.05 33.11
N SER A 978 -7.21 13.31 32.18
CA SER A 978 -5.75 13.31 31.96
C SER A 978 -5.23 14.67 31.51
N GLY A 979 -5.93 15.35 30.60
CA GLY A 979 -5.55 16.69 30.15
C GLY A 979 -5.57 17.71 31.28
N ARG A 980 -6.53 17.63 32.21
CA ARG A 980 -6.57 18.48 33.42
C ARG A 980 -5.43 18.20 34.38
N VAL A 981 -5.03 16.93 34.54
CA VAL A 981 -3.83 16.55 35.31
C VAL A 981 -2.58 17.13 34.68
N HIS A 982 -2.42 17.01 33.36
CA HIS A 982 -1.27 17.60 32.68
C HIS A 982 -1.25 19.13 32.79
N PHE A 983 -2.39 19.80 32.63
CA PHE A 983 -2.49 21.25 32.82
C PHE A 983 -2.10 21.70 34.25
N ARG A 984 -2.51 20.93 35.27
CA ARG A 984 -2.04 21.15 36.65
C ARG A 984 -0.52 21.09 36.73
N ASN A 985 0.08 20.02 36.19
CA ASN A 985 1.53 19.83 36.19
C ASN A 985 2.25 20.99 35.48
N MET A 986 1.69 21.50 34.37
CA MET A 986 2.23 22.67 33.67
C MET A 986 2.29 23.90 34.59
N LEU A 987 1.21 24.19 35.33
CA LEU A 987 1.14 25.33 36.24
C LEU A 987 2.05 25.14 37.46
N GLU A 988 2.03 23.96 38.10
CA GLU A 988 2.87 23.67 39.27
C GLU A 988 4.37 23.77 38.95
N LYS A 989 4.76 23.38 37.73
CA LYS A 989 6.15 23.46 37.26
C LYS A 989 6.60 24.89 36.94
N THR A 990 5.67 25.81 36.65
CA THR A 990 6.02 27.12 36.05
C THR A 990 5.54 28.34 36.84
N ALA A 991 4.69 28.16 37.85
CA ALA A 991 4.20 29.22 38.72
C ALA A 991 5.35 29.95 39.44
N ILE A 992 5.15 31.25 39.66
CA ILE A 992 6.07 32.14 40.40
C ILE A 992 5.40 32.62 41.71
N ARG A 993 4.13 33.03 41.65
CA ARG A 993 3.32 33.60 42.73
C ARG A 993 2.02 32.84 42.99
N LEU A 994 1.56 32.00 42.06
CA LEU A 994 0.39 31.15 42.28
C LEU A 994 0.70 30.07 43.31
N THR A 995 -0.21 29.88 44.26
CA THR A 995 -0.13 28.83 45.28
C THR A 995 -0.71 27.51 44.75
N PRO A 996 -0.44 26.36 45.41
CA PRO A 996 -1.11 25.11 45.06
C PRO A 996 -2.65 25.19 45.09
N MET A 997 -3.21 26.03 45.97
CA MET A 997 -4.63 26.31 46.03
C MET A 997 -5.11 27.08 44.80
N ASP A 998 -4.39 28.13 44.39
CA ASP A 998 -4.70 28.87 43.15
C ASP A 998 -4.68 27.94 41.92
N VAL A 999 -3.68 27.05 41.84
CA VAL A 999 -3.59 26.07 40.75
C VAL A 999 -4.78 25.11 40.79
N ASN A 1000 -5.18 24.66 41.98
CA ASN A 1000 -6.35 23.79 42.12
C ASN A 1000 -7.64 24.48 41.66
N GLU A 1001 -7.85 25.74 42.04
CA GLU A 1001 -9.01 26.53 41.61
C GLU A 1001 -9.05 26.69 40.08
N LEU A 1002 -7.92 27.03 39.45
CA LEU A 1002 -7.80 27.12 37.99
C LEU A 1002 -8.15 25.80 37.29
N VAL A 1003 -7.70 24.67 37.84
CA VAL A 1003 -7.98 23.33 37.28
C VAL A 1003 -9.45 22.92 37.48
N GLU A 1004 -10.04 23.24 38.63
CA GLU A 1004 -11.46 22.97 38.90
C GLU A 1004 -12.39 23.85 38.05
N ALA A 1005 -11.99 25.08 37.74
CA ALA A 1005 -12.74 25.99 36.86
C ALA A 1005 -12.91 25.46 35.42
N LEU A 1006 -12.09 24.48 34.99
CA LEU A 1006 -12.26 23.78 33.71
C LEU A 1006 -13.44 22.80 33.70
N LYS A 1007 -13.96 22.39 34.87
CA LYS A 1007 -15.13 21.50 34.99
C LYS A 1007 -16.45 22.25 34.78
N GLN A 1008 -16.44 23.57 34.93
CA GLN A 1008 -17.64 24.39 34.76
C GLN A 1008 -17.99 24.46 33.27
N LYS A 1009 -19.21 24.05 32.91
CA LYS A 1009 -19.72 24.18 31.54
C LYS A 1009 -19.77 25.66 31.16
N GLN A 1010 -19.21 26.01 30.01
CA GLN A 1010 -19.37 27.33 29.40
C GLN A 1010 -20.71 27.35 28.65
N ASP A 1011 -21.65 28.23 29.05
CA ASP A 1011 -23.01 28.36 28.48
C ASP A 1011 -23.11 29.16 27.16
#